data_AF-A0A2S1QTP2-F1
#
_entry.id   AF-A0A2S1QTP2-F1
#
_cell.length_a   1.000
_cell.length_b   1.000
_cell.length_c   1.000
_cell.angle_alpha   90.00
_cell.angle_beta   90.00
_cell.angle_gamma   90.00
#
_symmetry.space_group_name_H-M   'P 1'
#
loop_
_entity.id
_entity.type
_entity.pdbx_description
1 polymer ?
#
loop_
_entity_poly.entity_id
_entity_poly.type
_entity_poly.pdbx_seq_one_letter_code
_entity_poly.pdbx_strand_id
1 'polypeptide(L)'
;MKNSLLCLALLLAGSMTAQTITIPDVNFKNRLLSTSSNTWLARDANGNNLAVDANGDGEIQMSEALQVHELNFYFGGWGGQIQSMQGIEYFTNLEVLDCGSNAITSLDVTALTNLRNLNCRYNGLQSLNVNGLANLENIEFEFNPAIASFAPTGLTGLKQLKGRFCSLASLDLSLFPALEFLECGNNQLTALDATAVPLLTSLQCGNNQISSLTLTGLSLESLSCGNNPLPGLDVSEFTGLIGLECNNTGINQLSLAGFTALKWLSCSGNPITSLNTQDLGSLEQLSINNTLLTELDLSHSPNLPYFSANNNPLLTSINMHNGTAILYPGEVSLENNPVLQYICVDEGEEDLMLQYFEWHQQIPVYMSSDCTFVPNQVYNTISGDITFDFNNNGCDTNDTPASYTKLLVSNGTEQSIRYTGGNGHYSFYAGEGAYTVTADPDTALFVPTPATASFTFAGFDGQAETQDFCMVANGTHNDAEVVIMPIGGVNPGFDAWYNVVIRNNGNQTLSGTVTFIYNGTVLHQDMEIPAADSYANGSMSWNYSDLMPFETRLMTIRLHANGPTDTPALNIDDALDFSASVTPFDTDENPNDNNFELHQIVTGSYDPNNIVCLEGETESINAIGDYLHYAVNFENTGNAAATFVVVTQQIDEAMFDPASLELMSSTHPFTASLTGNMLELKFENINLGPQEQGQVLFKMKTLQSLHEGDEVMSRANIVFDYNFGIATNEAVTLFEAVMGVEKPEGTVSVTVYPNPARNTINIMAQETIRSAELFDINGRLLQTAIINDTSTSIDLSSRAAGMYFVKVITEKGMKVEKVIRE
;
A
#
# COMPACT_ATOMS: atom_id res chain seq x y z
N MET A 1 22.66 -69.74 64.90
CA MET A 1 21.37 -69.26 64.38
C MET A 1 21.35 -67.82 63.84
N LYS A 2 22.47 -67.05 63.86
CA LYS A 2 22.51 -65.69 63.26
C LYS A 2 23.07 -65.61 61.82
N ASN A 3 23.81 -66.63 61.35
CA ASN A 3 24.42 -66.58 60.00
C ASN A 3 23.56 -67.21 58.90
N SER A 4 22.48 -67.91 59.24
CA SER A 4 21.57 -68.51 58.25
C SER A 4 20.40 -67.61 57.86
N LEU A 5 20.09 -66.58 58.65
CA LEU A 5 19.08 -65.56 58.32
C LEU A 5 19.64 -64.43 57.44
N LEU A 6 20.94 -64.14 57.52
CA LEU A 6 21.57 -63.11 56.68
C LEU A 6 21.77 -63.57 55.23
N CYS A 7 22.08 -64.86 55.01
CA CYS A 7 22.13 -65.41 53.65
C CYS A 7 20.73 -65.57 53.01
N LEU A 8 19.66 -65.73 53.80
CA LEU A 8 18.30 -65.76 53.26
C LEU A 8 17.78 -64.36 52.93
N ALA A 9 18.23 -63.32 53.64
CA ALA A 9 17.92 -61.92 53.32
C ALA A 9 18.72 -61.39 52.11
N LEU A 10 19.95 -61.88 51.87
CA LEU A 10 20.75 -61.51 50.69
C LEU A 10 20.39 -62.29 49.41
N LEU A 11 19.70 -63.43 49.52
CA LEU A 11 19.18 -64.17 48.36
C LEU A 11 17.79 -63.70 47.89
N LEU A 12 17.12 -62.81 48.63
CA LEU A 12 15.86 -62.17 48.23
C LEU A 12 16.04 -60.76 47.65
N ALA A 13 17.27 -60.23 47.60
CA ALA A 13 17.59 -58.95 46.97
C ALA A 13 18.00 -59.07 45.49
N GLY A 14 18.11 -60.29 44.96
CA GLY A 14 18.49 -60.57 43.57
C GLY A 14 17.27 -60.85 42.70
N SER A 15 16.58 -59.79 42.26
CA SER A 15 15.67 -59.69 41.09
C SER A 15 14.56 -58.66 41.33
N MET A 16 14.92 -57.43 41.68
CA MET A 16 14.07 -56.30 41.29
C MET A 16 14.52 -55.88 39.89
N THR A 17 14.22 -56.69 38.87
CA THR A 17 14.21 -56.18 37.50
C THR A 17 13.09 -55.15 37.45
N ALA A 18 13.41 -53.90 37.10
CA ALA A 18 12.39 -52.89 36.87
C ALA A 18 11.36 -53.46 35.88
N GLN A 19 10.07 -53.31 36.18
CA GLN A 19 9.02 -53.91 35.38
C GLN A 19 8.98 -53.23 34.00
N THR A 20 9.36 -53.97 32.97
CA THR A 20 9.28 -53.53 31.57
C THR A 20 7.83 -53.39 31.14
N ILE A 21 7.50 -52.27 30.51
CA ILE A 21 6.19 -51.98 29.93
C ILE A 21 6.07 -52.71 28.59
N THR A 22 4.96 -53.41 28.37
CA THR A 22 4.68 -54.02 27.07
C THR A 22 4.06 -52.99 26.14
N ILE A 23 4.77 -52.66 25.06
CA ILE A 23 4.32 -51.74 24.00
C ILE A 23 4.24 -52.52 22.67
N PRO A 24 3.07 -53.06 22.29
CA PRO A 24 2.95 -53.95 21.12
C PRO A 24 3.11 -53.25 19.78
N ASP A 25 2.72 -51.98 19.69
CA ASP A 25 2.88 -51.18 18.48
C ASP A 25 4.35 -50.78 18.30
N VAL A 26 4.97 -51.32 17.26
CA VAL A 26 6.39 -51.09 16.96
C VAL A 26 6.68 -49.63 16.66
N ASN A 27 5.75 -48.92 16.01
CA ASN A 27 5.93 -47.50 15.69
C ASN A 27 5.85 -46.65 16.96
N PHE A 28 4.92 -46.98 17.88
CA PHE A 28 4.84 -46.32 19.18
C PHE A 28 6.10 -46.57 20.01
N LYS A 29 6.55 -47.83 20.13
CA LYS A 29 7.79 -48.16 20.86
C LYS A 29 9.01 -47.44 20.25
N ASN A 30 9.18 -47.51 18.93
CA ASN A 30 10.29 -46.83 18.26
C ASN A 30 10.25 -45.32 18.46
N ARG A 31 9.06 -44.72 18.51
CA ARG A 31 8.92 -43.28 18.76
C ARG A 31 9.36 -42.91 20.17
N LEU A 32 8.95 -43.69 21.18
CA LEU A 32 9.44 -43.53 22.56
C LEU A 32 10.95 -43.68 22.66
N LEU A 33 11.53 -44.69 22.00
CA LEU A 33 12.99 -44.91 21.97
C LEU A 33 13.77 -43.81 21.22
N SER A 34 13.11 -43.06 20.33
CA SER A 34 13.72 -41.94 19.59
C SER A 34 13.75 -40.62 20.38
N THR A 35 13.15 -40.59 21.57
CA THR A 35 13.17 -39.42 22.46
C THR A 35 14.59 -39.17 22.99
N SER A 36 14.94 -37.91 23.20
CA SER A 36 16.26 -37.52 23.70
C SER A 36 16.20 -36.10 24.26
N SER A 37 17.26 -35.67 24.95
CA SER A 37 17.41 -34.27 25.37
C SER A 37 17.44 -33.25 24.23
N ASN A 38 17.63 -33.70 22.98
CA ASN A 38 17.65 -32.84 21.79
C ASN A 38 16.34 -32.86 20.99
N THR A 39 15.36 -33.67 21.39
CA THR A 39 14.09 -33.81 20.67
C THR A 39 12.91 -33.40 21.58
N TRP A 40 12.04 -32.55 21.05
CA TRP A 40 10.82 -32.06 21.69
C TRP A 40 9.68 -33.12 21.82
N LEU A 41 10.03 -34.40 21.86
CA LEU A 41 9.06 -35.51 21.83
C LEU A 41 8.62 -35.96 23.23
N ALA A 42 9.46 -35.74 24.25
CA ALA A 42 9.15 -36.07 25.64
C ALA A 42 9.77 -35.04 26.58
N ARG A 43 9.01 -34.53 27.57
CA ARG A 43 9.51 -33.58 28.58
C ARG A 43 9.25 -34.04 30.02
N ASP A 44 10.14 -33.63 30.93
CA ASP A 44 10.04 -33.84 32.37
C ASP A 44 9.17 -32.77 33.05
N ALA A 45 8.99 -32.86 34.37
CA ALA A 45 8.22 -31.91 35.17
C ALA A 45 8.75 -30.46 35.12
N ASN A 46 10.00 -30.26 34.72
CA ASN A 46 10.62 -28.93 34.61
C ASN A 46 10.54 -28.38 33.17
N GLY A 47 9.91 -29.12 32.24
CA GLY A 47 9.82 -28.76 30.84
C GLY A 47 11.11 -29.03 30.04
N ASN A 48 12.07 -29.78 30.60
CA ASN A 48 13.27 -30.19 29.87
C ASN A 48 12.98 -31.43 29.02
N ASN A 49 13.55 -31.48 27.82
CA ASN A 49 13.50 -32.68 26.99
C ASN A 49 14.24 -33.84 27.67
N LEU A 50 13.70 -35.06 27.60
CA LEU A 50 14.35 -36.27 28.11
C LEU A 50 14.35 -37.42 27.09
N ALA A 51 15.30 -38.35 27.28
CA ALA A 51 15.19 -39.69 26.72
C ALA A 51 14.31 -40.53 27.66
N VAL A 52 13.25 -41.13 27.12
CA VAL A 52 12.37 -42.02 27.88
C VAL A 52 13.10 -43.32 28.22
N ASP A 53 13.84 -43.93 27.29
CA ASP A 53 14.78 -45.00 27.59
C ASP A 53 16.05 -44.39 28.22
N ALA A 54 15.98 -44.17 29.53
CA ALA A 54 17.00 -43.46 30.30
C ALA A 54 18.22 -44.35 30.55
N ASN A 55 18.04 -45.67 30.58
CA ASN A 55 19.13 -46.63 30.81
C ASN A 55 19.77 -47.15 29.51
N GLY A 56 19.13 -46.92 28.35
CA GLY A 56 19.62 -47.26 27.02
C GLY A 56 19.56 -48.75 26.68
N ASP A 57 18.68 -49.52 27.34
CA ASP A 57 18.57 -50.97 27.15
C ASP A 57 17.58 -51.38 26.03
N GLY A 58 16.93 -50.41 25.39
CA GLY A 58 15.98 -50.62 24.30
C GLY A 58 14.58 -51.05 24.75
N GLU A 59 14.34 -51.09 26.07
CA GLU A 59 13.05 -51.33 26.68
C GLU A 59 12.60 -50.11 27.50
N ILE A 60 11.30 -49.92 27.67
CA ILE A 60 10.78 -48.86 28.56
C ILE A 60 10.35 -49.48 29.87
N GLN A 61 10.89 -49.04 30.99
CA GLN A 61 10.48 -49.51 32.31
C GLN A 61 9.51 -48.55 33.00
N MET A 62 8.74 -49.07 33.96
CA MET A 62 7.77 -48.27 34.71
C MET A 62 8.40 -47.05 35.40
N SER A 63 9.63 -47.18 35.93
CA SER A 63 10.36 -46.05 36.53
C SER A 63 10.75 -44.96 35.55
N GLU A 64 10.88 -45.30 34.27
CA GLU A 64 11.20 -44.34 33.21
C GLU A 64 9.95 -43.60 32.74
N ALA A 65 8.85 -44.33 32.51
CA ALA A 65 7.55 -43.76 32.18
C ALA A 65 7.07 -42.74 33.23
N LEU A 66 7.37 -42.97 34.51
CA LEU A 66 7.02 -42.05 35.61
C LEU A 66 7.79 -40.72 35.59
N GLN A 67 8.86 -40.58 34.80
CA GLN A 67 9.61 -39.32 34.68
C GLN A 67 9.03 -38.39 33.60
N VAL A 68 8.11 -38.88 32.79
CA VAL A 68 7.56 -38.16 31.63
C VAL A 68 6.28 -37.42 32.01
N HIS A 69 6.25 -36.12 31.72
CA HIS A 69 5.11 -35.24 31.95
C HIS A 69 4.47 -34.74 30.64
N GLU A 70 5.19 -34.79 29.52
CA GLU A 70 4.65 -34.48 28.21
C GLU A 70 5.16 -35.44 27.15
N LEU A 71 4.28 -35.85 26.24
CA LEU A 71 4.60 -36.60 25.03
C LEU A 71 4.00 -35.90 23.82
N ASN A 72 4.83 -35.66 22.80
CA ASN A 72 4.41 -35.08 21.53
C ASN A 72 4.81 -36.00 20.37
N PHE A 73 3.81 -36.70 19.83
CA PHE A 73 3.91 -37.59 18.68
C PHE A 73 3.07 -37.12 17.50
N TYR A 74 2.76 -35.82 17.45
CA TYR A 74 2.17 -35.20 16.28
C TYR A 74 3.12 -35.27 15.09
N PHE A 75 2.58 -35.68 13.94
CA PHE A 75 3.24 -35.49 12.65
C PHE A 75 2.57 -34.31 11.96
N GLY A 76 3.34 -33.31 11.54
CA GLY A 76 2.87 -32.10 10.85
C GLY A 76 2.28 -32.33 9.44
N GLY A 77 1.37 -33.30 9.30
CA GLY A 77 0.75 -33.76 8.06
C GLY A 77 0.29 -35.23 8.16
N TRP A 78 -0.14 -35.82 7.04
CA TRP A 78 -0.55 -37.23 6.94
C TRP A 78 0.68 -38.16 6.91
N GLY A 79 1.24 -38.50 8.07
CA GLY A 79 2.50 -39.27 8.12
C GLY A 79 2.73 -40.16 9.34
N GLY A 80 1.95 -40.00 10.42
CA GLY A 80 2.08 -40.86 11.59
C GLY A 80 1.56 -42.28 11.34
N GLN A 81 2.31 -43.29 11.79
CA GLN A 81 1.99 -44.71 11.61
C GLN A 81 1.67 -45.44 12.91
N ILE A 82 1.50 -44.70 14.03
CA ILE A 82 1.10 -45.31 15.30
C ILE A 82 -0.36 -45.75 15.16
N GLN A 83 -0.63 -47.05 15.37
CA GLN A 83 -1.96 -47.64 15.26
C GLN A 83 -2.58 -47.93 16.63
N SER A 84 -1.73 -48.14 17.65
CA SER A 84 -2.14 -48.38 19.03
C SER A 84 -1.22 -47.68 20.02
N MET A 85 -1.83 -47.07 21.03
CA MET A 85 -1.14 -46.45 22.17
C MET A 85 -1.05 -47.39 23.38
N GLN A 86 -1.30 -48.69 23.22
CA GLN A 86 -1.18 -49.65 24.32
C GLN A 86 0.22 -49.58 24.95
N GLY A 87 0.27 -49.44 26.28
CA GLY A 87 1.47 -49.12 27.06
C GLY A 87 1.48 -47.68 27.58
N ILE A 88 0.66 -46.79 27.04
CA ILE A 88 0.55 -45.40 27.52
C ILE A 88 0.00 -45.33 28.95
N GLU A 89 -0.80 -46.31 29.39
CA GLU A 89 -1.41 -46.35 30.71
C GLU A 89 -0.42 -46.38 31.89
N TYR A 90 0.86 -46.64 31.62
CA TYR A 90 1.93 -46.64 32.63
C TYR A 90 2.60 -45.26 32.81
N PHE A 91 2.30 -44.28 31.96
CA PHE A 91 2.84 -42.91 32.02
C PHE A 91 1.98 -42.03 32.95
N THR A 92 1.74 -42.46 34.19
CA THR A 92 0.70 -41.86 35.05
C THR A 92 0.94 -40.40 35.49
N ASN A 93 2.16 -39.87 35.28
CA ASN A 93 2.50 -38.47 35.53
C ASN A 93 2.30 -37.56 34.31
N LEU A 94 1.82 -38.10 33.19
CA LEU A 94 1.61 -37.35 31.97
C LEU A 94 0.53 -36.27 32.15
N GLU A 95 0.89 -35.03 31.82
CA GLU A 95 0.05 -33.84 31.86
C GLU A 95 -0.36 -33.41 30.44
N VAL A 96 0.47 -33.70 29.43
CA VAL A 96 0.22 -33.35 28.02
C VAL A 96 0.47 -34.57 27.13
N LEU A 97 -0.51 -34.92 26.31
CA LEU A 97 -0.38 -35.94 25.27
C LEU A 97 -0.85 -35.39 23.93
N ASP A 98 0.08 -35.24 22.99
CA ASP A 98 -0.24 -35.06 21.58
C ASP A 98 0.07 -36.33 20.79
N CYS A 99 -0.98 -36.96 20.27
CA CYS A 99 -0.91 -38.14 19.41
C CYS A 99 -1.67 -37.91 18.09
N GLY A 100 -1.86 -36.64 17.70
CA GLY A 100 -2.55 -36.29 16.47
C GLY A 100 -1.83 -36.76 15.20
N SER A 101 -2.55 -36.81 14.08
CA SER A 101 -2.02 -37.19 12.75
C SER A 101 -1.35 -38.56 12.71
N ASN A 102 -2.00 -39.56 13.31
CA ASN A 102 -1.57 -40.97 13.31
C ASN A 102 -2.68 -41.88 12.74
N ALA A 103 -2.57 -43.19 12.94
CA ALA A 103 -3.55 -44.19 12.49
C ALA A 103 -4.25 -44.89 13.68
N ILE A 104 -4.41 -44.18 14.80
CA ILE A 104 -4.97 -44.73 16.03
C ILE A 104 -6.47 -44.99 15.83
N THR A 105 -6.93 -46.18 16.20
CA THR A 105 -8.34 -46.61 16.02
C THR A 105 -9.16 -46.61 17.31
N SER A 106 -8.50 -46.72 18.46
CA SER A 106 -9.11 -46.59 19.78
C SER A 106 -8.10 -46.01 20.75
N LEU A 107 -8.53 -45.10 21.62
CA LEU A 107 -7.67 -44.49 22.62
C LEU A 107 -8.32 -44.56 24.00
N ASP A 108 -7.65 -45.19 24.95
CA ASP A 108 -8.02 -45.20 26.37
C ASP A 108 -6.90 -44.56 27.17
N VAL A 109 -7.21 -43.44 27.82
CA VAL A 109 -6.27 -42.66 28.63
C VAL A 109 -6.74 -42.52 30.07
N THR A 110 -7.69 -43.35 30.52
CA THR A 110 -8.29 -43.25 31.86
C THR A 110 -7.29 -43.44 33.01
N ALA A 111 -6.14 -44.06 32.76
CA ALA A 111 -5.04 -44.19 33.73
C ALA A 111 -4.26 -42.87 33.94
N LEU A 112 -4.35 -41.93 33.00
CA LEU A 112 -3.59 -40.68 32.97
C LEU A 112 -4.31 -39.57 33.76
N THR A 113 -4.54 -39.80 35.06
CA THR A 113 -5.34 -38.90 35.92
C THR A 113 -4.79 -37.48 36.10
N ASN A 114 -3.51 -37.24 35.74
CA ASN A 114 -2.88 -35.91 35.75
C ASN A 114 -2.99 -35.18 34.41
N LEU A 115 -3.55 -35.81 33.37
CA LEU A 115 -3.63 -35.27 32.02
C LEU A 115 -4.49 -34.00 32.02
N ARG A 116 -3.91 -32.91 31.48
CA ARG A 116 -4.53 -31.59 31.31
C ARG A 116 -4.83 -31.27 29.86
N ASN A 117 -3.98 -31.72 28.94
CA ASN A 117 -4.13 -31.48 27.51
C ASN A 117 -4.05 -32.79 26.73
N LEU A 118 -5.06 -33.07 25.92
CA LEU A 118 -5.10 -34.21 25.02
C LEU A 118 -5.35 -33.76 23.59
N ASN A 119 -4.39 -33.98 22.70
CA ASN A 119 -4.58 -33.86 21.27
C ASN A 119 -4.53 -35.25 20.61
N CYS A 120 -5.62 -35.63 19.95
CA CYS A 120 -5.76 -36.88 19.21
C CYS A 120 -6.45 -36.67 17.84
N ARG A 121 -6.37 -35.45 17.31
CA ARG A 121 -6.95 -35.06 16.01
C ARG A 121 -6.35 -35.85 14.84
N TYR A 122 -7.04 -35.87 13.70
CA TYR A 122 -6.57 -36.53 12.47
C TYR A 122 -6.12 -37.99 12.69
N ASN A 123 -7.00 -38.80 13.27
CA ASN A 123 -6.80 -40.24 13.46
C ASN A 123 -7.97 -41.01 12.83
N GLY A 124 -8.04 -42.32 13.07
CA GLY A 124 -9.16 -43.17 12.70
C GLY A 124 -9.99 -43.60 13.91
N LEU A 125 -10.08 -42.78 14.96
CA LEU A 125 -10.67 -43.17 16.23
C LEU A 125 -12.13 -43.56 16.05
N GLN A 126 -12.46 -44.76 16.54
CA GLN A 126 -13.82 -45.27 16.69
C GLN A 126 -14.31 -45.08 18.12
N SER A 127 -13.39 -45.04 19.08
CA SER A 127 -13.66 -44.81 20.49
C SER A 127 -12.55 -43.98 21.15
N LEU A 128 -12.98 -43.07 22.03
CA LEU A 128 -12.11 -42.28 22.89
C LEU A 128 -12.64 -42.39 24.33
N ASN A 129 -11.86 -43.01 25.21
CA ASN A 129 -12.20 -43.18 26.62
C ASN A 129 -11.36 -42.23 27.49
N VAL A 130 -12.03 -41.19 27.99
CA VAL A 130 -11.48 -40.13 28.87
C VAL A 130 -12.24 -40.05 30.20
N ASN A 131 -12.94 -41.12 30.59
CA ASN A 131 -13.74 -41.14 31.80
C ASN A 131 -12.90 -40.88 33.07
N GLY A 132 -13.41 -40.03 33.96
CA GLY A 132 -12.81 -39.75 35.26
C GLY A 132 -11.64 -38.76 35.25
N LEU A 133 -11.29 -38.17 34.12
CA LEU A 133 -10.17 -37.23 33.99
C LEU A 133 -10.57 -35.81 34.43
N ALA A 134 -10.77 -35.62 35.73
CA ALA A 134 -11.24 -34.34 36.31
C ALA A 134 -10.28 -33.16 36.12
N ASN A 135 -8.99 -33.42 35.88
CA ASN A 135 -7.95 -32.40 35.63
C ASN A 135 -7.79 -32.04 34.14
N LEU A 136 -8.50 -32.71 33.25
CA LEU A 136 -8.39 -32.50 31.81
C LEU A 136 -9.05 -31.17 31.46
N GLU A 137 -8.25 -30.22 30.98
CA GLU A 137 -8.67 -28.86 30.65
C GLU A 137 -8.98 -28.70 29.16
N ASN A 138 -8.22 -29.37 28.29
CA ASN A 138 -8.33 -29.23 26.84
C ASN A 138 -8.34 -30.59 26.12
N ILE A 139 -9.33 -30.81 25.25
CA ILE A 139 -9.42 -31.99 24.37
C ILE A 139 -9.61 -31.56 22.92
N GLU A 140 -8.71 -32.02 22.05
CA GLU A 140 -8.83 -31.93 20.60
C GLU A 140 -8.93 -33.35 20.01
N PHE A 141 -10.07 -33.69 19.43
CA PHE A 141 -10.32 -34.99 18.78
C PHE A 141 -10.93 -34.83 17.38
N GLU A 142 -10.74 -33.66 16.78
CA GLU A 142 -11.24 -33.27 15.47
C GLU A 142 -10.78 -34.25 14.37
N PHE A 143 -11.56 -34.34 13.28
CA PHE A 143 -11.24 -35.21 12.14
C PHE A 143 -11.07 -36.69 12.52
N ASN A 144 -11.96 -37.18 13.39
CA ASN A 144 -12.13 -38.60 13.68
C ASN A 144 -13.56 -39.01 13.26
N PRO A 145 -13.81 -39.27 11.96
CA PRO A 145 -15.16 -39.38 11.41
C PRO A 145 -15.94 -40.59 11.92
N ALA A 146 -15.28 -41.59 12.52
CA ALA A 146 -15.93 -42.76 13.08
C ALA A 146 -16.46 -42.56 14.52
N ILE A 147 -16.14 -41.45 15.19
CA ILE A 147 -16.71 -41.11 16.49
C ILE A 147 -18.14 -40.60 16.29
N ALA A 148 -19.12 -41.43 16.64
CA ALA A 148 -20.55 -41.10 16.55
C ALA A 148 -21.18 -40.66 17.88
N SER A 149 -20.49 -40.88 19.01
CA SER A 149 -20.96 -40.54 20.35
C SER A 149 -19.79 -40.15 21.24
N PHE A 150 -19.96 -39.08 22.00
CA PHE A 150 -19.00 -38.62 23.00
C PHE A 150 -19.75 -38.24 24.28
N ALA A 151 -19.75 -39.15 25.24
CA ALA A 151 -20.46 -38.99 26.52
C ALA A 151 -19.59 -39.48 27.69
N PRO A 152 -18.40 -38.88 27.90
CA PRO A 152 -17.56 -39.23 29.04
C PRO A 152 -18.17 -38.72 30.34
N THR A 153 -17.77 -39.34 31.45
CA THR A 153 -18.18 -38.96 32.81
C THR A 153 -16.99 -38.37 33.57
N GLY A 154 -17.24 -37.39 34.43
CA GLY A 154 -16.22 -36.87 35.35
C GLY A 154 -15.24 -35.85 34.75
N LEU A 155 -15.56 -35.21 33.62
CA LEU A 155 -14.75 -34.15 33.02
C LEU A 155 -15.11 -32.76 33.59
N THR A 156 -15.01 -32.60 34.91
CA THR A 156 -15.47 -31.39 35.61
C THR A 156 -14.58 -30.16 35.41
N GLY A 157 -13.33 -30.34 34.98
CA GLY A 157 -12.35 -29.26 34.75
C GLY A 157 -12.17 -28.86 33.29
N LEU A 158 -12.96 -29.43 32.36
CA LEU A 158 -12.79 -29.22 30.94
C LEU A 158 -13.22 -27.80 30.54
N LYS A 159 -12.28 -27.03 29.98
CA LYS A 159 -12.47 -25.65 29.52
C LYS A 159 -12.60 -25.56 28.00
N GLN A 160 -11.91 -26.44 27.26
CA GLN A 160 -11.93 -26.45 25.80
C GLN A 160 -12.24 -27.83 25.24
N LEU A 161 -13.24 -27.89 24.36
CA LEU A 161 -13.62 -29.10 23.64
C LEU A 161 -13.66 -28.84 22.13
N LYS A 162 -12.80 -29.50 21.36
CA LYS A 162 -12.80 -29.45 19.89
C LYS A 162 -13.05 -30.82 19.30
N GLY A 163 -14.20 -30.98 18.66
CA GLY A 163 -14.71 -32.22 18.09
C GLY A 163 -15.37 -32.04 16.72
N ARG A 164 -14.81 -31.19 15.86
CA ARG A 164 -15.33 -31.00 14.49
C ARG A 164 -14.99 -32.16 13.56
N PHE A 165 -15.78 -32.32 12.50
CA PHE A 165 -15.59 -33.39 11.50
C PHE A 165 -15.56 -34.79 12.13
N CYS A 166 -16.48 -35.00 13.07
CA CYS A 166 -16.83 -36.31 13.60
C CYS A 166 -18.21 -36.72 13.04
N SER A 167 -18.84 -37.76 13.61
CA SER A 167 -20.20 -38.16 13.26
C SER A 167 -21.15 -38.04 14.47
N LEU A 168 -20.90 -37.08 15.38
CA LEU A 168 -21.66 -36.95 16.61
C LEU A 168 -23.14 -36.68 16.31
N ALA A 169 -24.02 -37.57 16.77
CA ALA A 169 -25.47 -37.42 16.64
C ALA A 169 -26.09 -36.58 17.78
N SER A 170 -25.42 -36.52 18.93
CA SER A 170 -25.81 -35.76 20.11
C SER A 170 -24.60 -35.39 20.96
N LEU A 171 -24.69 -34.29 21.70
CA LEU A 171 -23.67 -33.85 22.65
C LEU A 171 -24.36 -33.28 23.90
N ASP A 172 -24.18 -33.93 25.04
CA ASP A 172 -24.72 -33.48 26.33
C ASP A 172 -23.68 -32.59 27.02
N LEU A 173 -23.93 -31.28 27.02
CA LEU A 173 -23.02 -30.29 27.61
C LEU A 173 -23.07 -30.25 29.14
N SER A 174 -24.06 -30.88 29.78
CA SER A 174 -24.09 -30.99 31.26
C SER A 174 -22.92 -31.80 31.83
N LEU A 175 -22.22 -32.53 30.97
CA LEU A 175 -21.00 -33.27 31.28
C LEU A 175 -19.76 -32.37 31.46
N PHE A 176 -19.81 -31.09 31.03
CA PHE A 176 -18.66 -30.17 30.96
C PHE A 176 -18.94 -28.82 31.65
N PRO A 177 -19.26 -28.77 32.96
CA PRO A 177 -19.76 -27.55 33.61
C PRO A 177 -18.79 -26.35 33.63
N ALA A 178 -17.50 -26.57 33.35
CA ALA A 178 -16.46 -25.54 33.32
C ALA A 178 -16.09 -25.09 31.89
N LEU A 179 -16.87 -25.47 30.87
CA LEU A 179 -16.52 -25.23 29.48
C LEU A 179 -16.60 -23.75 29.12
N GLU A 180 -15.52 -23.24 28.51
CA GLU A 180 -15.36 -21.85 28.07
C GLU A 180 -15.37 -21.76 26.53
N PHE A 181 -14.89 -22.81 25.84
CA PHE A 181 -14.80 -22.88 24.38
C PHE A 181 -15.29 -24.23 23.82
N LEU A 182 -16.20 -24.17 22.85
CA LEU A 182 -16.75 -25.36 22.18
C LEU A 182 -16.68 -25.26 20.65
N GLU A 183 -15.99 -26.21 20.03
CA GLU A 183 -16.05 -26.49 18.60
C GLU A 183 -16.69 -27.87 18.35
N CYS A 184 -17.91 -27.88 17.81
CA CYS A 184 -18.66 -29.09 17.48
C CYS A 184 -19.27 -29.05 16.07
N GLY A 185 -18.79 -28.16 15.21
CA GLY A 185 -19.26 -28.04 13.82
C GLY A 185 -18.94 -29.25 12.95
N ASN A 186 -19.61 -29.39 11.80
CA ASN A 186 -19.45 -30.53 10.88
C ASN A 186 -19.70 -31.88 11.57
N ASN A 187 -20.86 -32.00 12.22
CA ASN A 187 -21.34 -33.23 12.86
C ASN A 187 -22.79 -33.52 12.39
N GLN A 188 -23.53 -34.35 13.14
CA GLN A 188 -24.92 -34.73 12.86
C GLN A 188 -25.86 -34.31 14.00
N LEU A 189 -25.52 -33.26 14.75
CA LEU A 189 -26.29 -32.79 15.90
C LEU A 189 -27.65 -32.25 15.45
N THR A 190 -28.73 -32.66 16.12
CA THR A 190 -30.10 -32.21 15.81
C THR A 190 -30.64 -31.16 16.80
N ALA A 191 -30.02 -31.07 17.98
CA ALA A 191 -30.28 -30.08 19.01
C ALA A 191 -29.00 -29.82 19.81
N LEU A 192 -28.89 -28.63 20.39
CA LEU A 192 -27.80 -28.28 21.29
C LEU A 192 -28.33 -27.37 22.40
N ASP A 193 -28.16 -27.79 23.64
CA ASP A 193 -28.54 -27.03 24.83
C ASP A 193 -27.27 -26.67 25.60
N ALA A 194 -26.95 -25.37 25.64
CA ALA A 194 -25.76 -24.82 26.29
C ALA A 194 -26.06 -24.20 27.66
N THR A 195 -27.27 -24.35 28.20
CA THR A 195 -27.65 -23.77 29.50
C THR A 195 -26.87 -24.34 30.68
N ALA A 196 -26.29 -25.54 30.50
CA ALA A 196 -25.47 -26.20 31.51
C ALA A 196 -24.00 -25.75 31.53
N VAL A 197 -23.58 -24.85 30.63
CA VAL A 197 -22.19 -24.37 30.50
C VAL A 197 -22.12 -22.83 30.61
N PRO A 198 -22.41 -22.25 31.79
CA PRO A 198 -22.58 -20.80 31.95
C PRO A 198 -21.30 -19.96 31.76
N LEU A 199 -20.14 -20.61 31.66
CA LEU A 199 -18.84 -19.96 31.42
C LEU A 199 -18.47 -19.91 29.93
N LEU A 200 -19.31 -20.46 29.04
CA LEU A 200 -19.04 -20.51 27.61
C LEU A 200 -19.00 -19.10 27.03
N THR A 201 -17.87 -18.73 26.41
CA THR A 201 -17.67 -17.45 25.73
C THR A 201 -17.59 -17.60 24.21
N SER A 202 -17.24 -18.79 23.71
CA SER A 202 -17.14 -19.06 22.28
C SER A 202 -17.81 -20.38 21.90
N LEU A 203 -18.74 -20.31 20.94
CA LEU A 203 -19.49 -21.47 20.44
C LEU A 203 -19.42 -21.56 18.91
N GLN A 204 -18.85 -22.65 18.40
CA GLN A 204 -18.83 -22.99 16.98
C GLN A 204 -19.56 -24.33 16.76
N CYS A 205 -20.81 -24.26 16.30
CA CYS A 205 -21.69 -25.41 16.07
C CYS A 205 -22.25 -25.48 14.64
N GLY A 206 -21.67 -24.72 13.70
CA GLY A 206 -22.12 -24.68 12.32
C GLY A 206 -21.95 -26.00 11.55
N ASN A 207 -22.68 -26.16 10.44
CA ASN A 207 -22.73 -27.39 9.63
C ASN A 207 -23.18 -28.62 10.43
N ASN A 208 -24.38 -28.53 11.01
CA ASN A 208 -25.06 -29.62 11.70
C ASN A 208 -26.50 -29.73 11.17
N GLN A 209 -27.39 -30.37 11.92
CA GLN A 209 -28.82 -30.48 11.64
C GLN A 209 -29.63 -29.86 12.79
N ILE A 210 -29.06 -28.87 13.48
CA ILE A 210 -29.62 -28.28 14.69
C ILE A 210 -30.89 -27.51 14.33
N SER A 211 -32.01 -27.93 14.91
CA SER A 211 -33.30 -27.23 14.81
C SER A 211 -33.75 -26.59 16.13
N SER A 212 -33.03 -26.88 17.22
CA SER A 212 -33.24 -26.33 18.55
C SER A 212 -31.89 -25.98 19.16
N LEU A 213 -31.60 -24.68 19.28
CA LEU A 213 -30.39 -24.14 19.88
C LEU A 213 -30.77 -23.27 21.10
N THR A 214 -30.41 -23.71 22.30
CA THR A 214 -30.76 -23.01 23.55
C THR A 214 -29.51 -22.40 24.18
N LEU A 215 -29.47 -21.06 24.27
CA LEU A 215 -28.29 -20.29 24.69
C LEU A 215 -28.55 -19.34 25.88
N THR A 216 -29.72 -19.40 26.51
CA THR A 216 -30.15 -18.46 27.54
C THR A 216 -29.20 -18.44 28.75
N GLY A 217 -28.87 -17.24 29.25
CA GLY A 217 -28.01 -17.07 30.42
C GLY A 217 -26.51 -17.19 30.16
N LEU A 218 -26.09 -17.20 28.89
CA LEU A 218 -24.68 -17.13 28.47
C LEU A 218 -24.25 -15.68 28.21
N SER A 219 -22.93 -15.47 28.20
CA SER A 219 -22.29 -14.20 27.82
C SER A 219 -21.27 -14.46 26.71
N LEU A 220 -21.76 -14.76 25.51
CA LEU A 220 -20.89 -15.11 24.37
C LEU A 220 -20.17 -13.88 23.80
N GLU A 221 -18.90 -14.05 23.45
CA GLU A 221 -18.06 -13.12 22.69
C GLU A 221 -17.99 -13.54 21.20
N SER A 222 -18.20 -14.81 20.89
CA SER A 222 -18.25 -15.33 19.52
C SER A 222 -19.27 -16.46 19.34
N LEU A 223 -20.09 -16.38 18.30
CA LEU A 223 -21.06 -17.41 17.94
C LEU A 223 -21.02 -17.71 16.44
N SER A 224 -20.71 -18.96 16.08
CA SER A 224 -20.87 -19.49 14.72
C SER A 224 -21.83 -20.68 14.75
N CYS A 225 -23.03 -20.48 14.19
CA CYS A 225 -24.11 -21.46 14.15
C CYS A 225 -24.67 -21.71 12.74
N GLY A 226 -23.99 -21.18 11.71
CA GLY A 226 -24.45 -21.28 10.32
C GLY A 226 -24.62 -22.71 9.79
N ASN A 227 -25.40 -22.87 8.72
CA ASN A 227 -25.76 -24.14 8.10
C ASN A 227 -26.44 -25.10 9.10
N ASN A 228 -27.51 -24.62 9.73
CA ASN A 228 -28.38 -25.36 10.65
C ASN A 228 -29.83 -24.90 10.45
N PRO A 229 -30.84 -25.78 10.36
CA PRO A 229 -32.23 -25.37 10.13
C PRO A 229 -32.90 -24.76 11.37
N LEU A 230 -32.51 -23.55 11.76
CA LEU A 230 -33.04 -22.82 12.92
C LEU A 230 -34.32 -22.05 12.57
N PRO A 231 -35.45 -22.27 13.28
CA PRO A 231 -36.69 -21.52 13.04
C PRO A 231 -36.62 -20.06 13.52
N GLY A 232 -35.60 -19.72 14.30
CA GLY A 232 -35.32 -18.39 14.85
C GLY A 232 -34.00 -18.41 15.61
N LEU A 233 -33.41 -17.24 15.82
CA LEU A 233 -32.16 -17.06 16.56
C LEU A 233 -32.30 -15.82 17.45
N ASP A 234 -32.36 -16.03 18.77
CA ASP A 234 -32.35 -14.95 19.74
C ASP A 234 -30.94 -14.79 20.31
N VAL A 235 -30.33 -13.64 20.02
CA VAL A 235 -29.00 -13.24 20.50
C VAL A 235 -29.05 -12.00 21.38
N SER A 236 -30.24 -11.55 21.77
CA SER A 236 -30.44 -10.25 22.43
C SER A 236 -29.71 -10.09 23.77
N GLU A 237 -29.37 -11.20 24.44
CA GLU A 237 -28.59 -11.19 25.69
C GLU A 237 -27.08 -11.00 25.46
N PHE A 238 -26.58 -11.13 24.23
CA PHE A 238 -25.15 -11.18 23.90
C PHE A 238 -24.63 -9.87 23.30
N THR A 239 -24.97 -8.73 23.89
CA THR A 239 -24.55 -7.40 23.37
C THR A 239 -23.04 -7.17 23.38
N GLY A 240 -22.27 -8.04 24.05
CA GLY A 240 -20.81 -8.08 24.03
C GLY A 240 -20.20 -8.94 22.91
N LEU A 241 -21.02 -9.51 22.00
CA LEU A 241 -20.51 -10.28 20.86
C LEU A 241 -19.57 -9.44 19.99
N ILE A 242 -18.43 -10.03 19.65
CA ILE A 242 -17.44 -9.50 18.73
C ILE A 242 -17.68 -10.07 17.32
N GLY A 243 -18.10 -11.35 17.22
CA GLY A 243 -18.37 -12.01 15.94
C GLY A 243 -19.62 -12.88 15.95
N LEU A 244 -20.48 -12.72 14.95
CA LEU A 244 -21.69 -13.51 14.75
C LEU A 244 -21.78 -14.07 13.32
N GLU A 245 -21.78 -15.40 13.21
CA GLU A 245 -22.02 -16.12 11.96
C GLU A 245 -23.27 -17.01 12.07
N CYS A 246 -24.32 -16.66 11.35
CA CYS A 246 -25.60 -17.38 11.33
C CYS A 246 -26.09 -17.67 9.91
N ASN A 247 -25.16 -17.85 8.98
CA ASN A 247 -25.42 -18.11 7.56
C ASN A 247 -26.32 -19.34 7.34
N ASN A 248 -27.21 -19.31 6.34
CA ASN A 248 -28.04 -20.45 5.94
C ASN A 248 -28.75 -21.14 7.12
N THR A 249 -29.33 -20.35 8.02
CA THR A 249 -30.06 -20.87 9.17
C THR A 249 -31.57 -20.94 8.95
N GLY A 250 -32.10 -20.18 8.00
CA GLY A 250 -33.53 -20.09 7.71
C GLY A 250 -34.27 -19.03 8.53
N ILE A 251 -33.53 -18.22 9.30
CA ILE A 251 -34.11 -17.11 10.08
C ILE A 251 -34.65 -16.00 9.16
N ASN A 252 -35.79 -15.40 9.54
CA ASN A 252 -36.41 -14.31 8.77
C ASN A 252 -36.27 -12.94 9.42
N GLN A 253 -35.74 -12.90 10.65
CA GLN A 253 -35.48 -11.70 11.43
C GLN A 253 -34.23 -11.91 12.28
N LEU A 254 -33.46 -10.85 12.46
CA LEU A 254 -32.29 -10.80 13.33
C LEU A 254 -32.28 -9.45 14.05
N SER A 255 -32.33 -9.48 15.38
CA SER A 255 -32.29 -8.26 16.20
C SER A 255 -30.88 -8.05 16.75
N LEU A 256 -30.29 -6.90 16.44
CA LEU A 256 -28.92 -6.52 16.83
C LEU A 256 -28.87 -5.25 17.68
N ALA A 257 -29.97 -4.91 18.35
CA ALA A 257 -30.01 -3.73 19.22
C ALA A 257 -28.99 -3.84 20.36
N GLY A 258 -28.17 -2.82 20.54
CA GLY A 258 -27.12 -2.72 21.57
C GLY A 258 -25.79 -3.40 21.24
N PHE A 259 -25.57 -3.89 20.01
CA PHE A 259 -24.36 -4.65 19.61
C PHE A 259 -23.17 -3.74 19.24
N THR A 260 -22.78 -2.85 20.16
CA THR A 260 -21.75 -1.82 19.88
C THR A 260 -20.33 -2.36 19.74
N ALA A 261 -20.08 -3.61 20.14
CA ALA A 261 -18.78 -4.27 20.06
C ALA A 261 -18.63 -5.22 18.86
N LEU A 262 -19.69 -5.41 18.07
CA LEU A 262 -19.71 -6.37 16.97
C LEU A 262 -18.82 -5.89 15.82
N LYS A 263 -17.80 -6.68 15.48
CA LYS A 263 -16.83 -6.42 14.40
C LYS A 263 -17.14 -7.22 13.15
N TRP A 264 -17.59 -8.46 13.29
CA TRP A 264 -17.86 -9.37 12.17
C TRP A 264 -19.30 -9.88 12.22
N LEU A 265 -20.07 -9.60 11.16
CA LEU A 265 -21.43 -10.10 11.00
C LEU A 265 -21.59 -10.84 9.67
N SER A 266 -22.03 -12.10 9.74
CA SER A 266 -22.38 -12.89 8.58
C SER A 266 -23.73 -13.57 8.79
N CYS A 267 -24.75 -13.11 8.07
CA CYS A 267 -26.12 -13.65 8.12
C CYS A 267 -26.67 -14.00 6.72
N SER A 268 -25.77 -14.30 5.80
CA SER A 268 -26.07 -14.67 4.41
C SER A 268 -26.96 -15.91 4.29
N GLY A 269 -27.75 -16.01 3.22
CA GLY A 269 -28.57 -17.18 2.91
C GLY A 269 -29.79 -17.34 3.82
N ASN A 270 -30.24 -16.25 4.42
CA ASN A 270 -31.40 -16.21 5.31
C ASN A 270 -32.50 -15.32 4.69
N PRO A 271 -33.80 -15.69 4.81
CA PRO A 271 -34.91 -14.89 4.30
C PRO A 271 -35.21 -13.63 5.15
N ILE A 272 -34.18 -12.88 5.55
CA ILE A 272 -34.27 -11.64 6.33
C ILE A 272 -34.79 -10.52 5.43
N THR A 273 -35.79 -9.77 5.92
CA THR A 273 -36.46 -8.69 5.15
C THR A 273 -36.07 -7.27 5.59
N SER A 274 -35.52 -7.13 6.79
CA SER A 274 -34.98 -5.87 7.32
C SER A 274 -33.83 -6.16 8.29
N LEU A 275 -32.81 -5.31 8.29
CA LEU A 275 -31.68 -5.38 9.23
C LEU A 275 -31.42 -3.99 9.80
N ASN A 276 -31.53 -3.84 11.12
CA ASN A 276 -31.19 -2.60 11.79
C ASN A 276 -29.70 -2.62 12.18
N THR A 277 -28.96 -1.64 11.67
CA THR A 277 -27.50 -1.48 11.80
C THR A 277 -27.10 -0.30 12.70
N GLN A 278 -28.06 0.42 13.29
CA GLN A 278 -27.83 1.67 14.02
C GLN A 278 -26.80 1.56 15.15
N ASP A 279 -26.72 0.41 15.82
CA ASP A 279 -25.81 0.17 16.94
C ASP A 279 -24.48 -0.49 16.52
N LEU A 280 -24.20 -0.63 15.21
CA LEU A 280 -23.05 -1.39 14.70
C LEU A 280 -21.79 -0.53 14.43
N GLY A 281 -21.49 0.43 15.30
CA GLY A 281 -20.40 1.40 15.08
C GLY A 281 -18.97 0.84 15.07
N SER A 282 -18.77 -0.41 15.50
CA SER A 282 -17.47 -1.11 15.46
C SER A 282 -17.39 -2.17 14.35
N LEU A 283 -18.37 -2.22 13.45
CA LEU A 283 -18.44 -3.24 12.41
C LEU A 283 -17.32 -3.05 11.39
N GLU A 284 -16.50 -4.07 11.22
CA GLU A 284 -15.34 -4.13 10.31
C GLU A 284 -15.64 -4.99 9.07
N GLN A 285 -16.57 -5.95 9.19
CA GLN A 285 -16.98 -6.81 8.09
C GLN A 285 -18.45 -7.20 8.15
N LEU A 286 -19.13 -7.09 7.01
CA LEU A 286 -20.54 -7.47 6.86
C LEU A 286 -20.75 -8.40 5.66
N SER A 287 -21.50 -9.48 5.86
CA SER A 287 -21.94 -10.35 4.77
C SER A 287 -23.43 -10.70 4.89
N ILE A 288 -24.20 -10.20 3.93
CA ILE A 288 -25.67 -10.31 3.81
C ILE A 288 -26.07 -10.83 2.42
N ASN A 289 -25.28 -11.77 1.88
CA ASN A 289 -25.55 -12.37 0.58
C ASN A 289 -26.82 -13.21 0.61
N ASN A 290 -27.58 -13.29 -0.47
CA ASN A 290 -28.76 -14.16 -0.58
C ASN A 290 -29.80 -13.92 0.54
N THR A 291 -30.14 -12.66 0.80
CA THR A 291 -31.21 -12.26 1.72
C THR A 291 -32.42 -11.68 0.97
N LEU A 292 -33.43 -11.21 1.69
CA LEU A 292 -34.64 -10.59 1.14
C LEU A 292 -34.77 -9.12 1.56
N LEU A 293 -33.65 -8.47 1.88
CA LEU A 293 -33.60 -7.06 2.23
C LEU A 293 -34.10 -6.20 1.05
N THR A 294 -34.81 -5.13 1.40
CA THR A 294 -35.28 -4.11 0.43
C THR A 294 -34.41 -2.86 0.45
N GLU A 295 -33.89 -2.51 1.63
CA GLU A 295 -32.97 -1.42 1.86
C GLU A 295 -31.90 -1.87 2.86
N LEU A 296 -30.72 -1.24 2.78
CA LEU A 296 -29.65 -1.39 3.75
C LEU A 296 -29.08 -0.02 4.08
N ASP A 297 -29.04 0.32 5.35
CA ASP A 297 -28.38 1.54 5.84
C ASP A 297 -27.10 1.15 6.59
N LEU A 298 -25.96 1.70 6.21
CA LEU A 298 -24.64 1.47 6.81
C LEU A 298 -24.00 2.79 7.27
N SER A 299 -24.71 3.92 7.25
CA SER A 299 -24.15 5.23 7.63
C SER A 299 -23.68 5.31 9.09
N HIS A 300 -24.05 4.33 9.91
CA HIS A 300 -23.68 4.21 11.32
C HIS A 300 -22.49 3.27 11.56
N SER A 301 -21.80 2.84 10.50
CA SER A 301 -20.69 1.88 10.53
C SER A 301 -19.38 2.47 9.99
N PRO A 302 -18.74 3.43 10.69
CA PRO A 302 -17.58 4.20 10.18
C PRO A 302 -16.24 3.44 10.19
N ASN A 303 -16.28 2.12 10.45
CA ASN A 303 -15.10 1.26 10.46
C ASN A 303 -15.29 0.09 9.49
N LEU A 304 -16.23 0.17 8.55
CA LEU A 304 -16.62 -0.92 7.66
C LEU A 304 -15.97 -0.75 6.28
N PRO A 305 -14.72 -1.20 6.08
CA PRO A 305 -14.12 -1.22 4.75
C PRO A 305 -14.75 -2.32 3.88
N TYR A 306 -15.09 -3.48 4.48
CA TYR A 306 -15.48 -4.68 3.72
C TYR A 306 -16.95 -5.05 3.91
N PHE A 307 -17.74 -5.05 2.83
CA PHE A 307 -19.07 -5.69 2.88
C PHE A 307 -19.50 -6.39 1.58
N SER A 308 -20.33 -7.42 1.75
CA SER A 308 -20.85 -8.23 0.66
C SER A 308 -22.36 -8.37 0.78
N ALA A 309 -23.06 -7.92 -0.26
CA ALA A 309 -24.52 -7.93 -0.42
C ALA A 309 -24.94 -8.47 -1.79
N ASN A 310 -24.30 -9.56 -2.22
CA ASN A 310 -24.59 -10.25 -3.47
C ASN A 310 -25.91 -11.02 -3.44
N ASN A 311 -26.53 -11.16 -4.61
CA ASN A 311 -27.70 -12.01 -4.84
C ASN A 311 -28.90 -11.64 -3.95
N ASN A 312 -29.16 -10.34 -3.77
CA ASN A 312 -30.32 -9.83 -3.05
C ASN A 312 -31.39 -9.36 -4.06
N PRO A 313 -32.41 -10.19 -4.38
CA PRO A 313 -33.33 -9.94 -5.49
C PRO A 313 -34.34 -8.80 -5.24
N LEU A 314 -34.42 -8.28 -4.01
CA LEU A 314 -35.38 -7.24 -3.60
C LEU A 314 -34.69 -5.93 -3.19
N LEU A 315 -33.36 -5.88 -3.16
CA LEU A 315 -32.60 -4.75 -2.62
C LEU A 315 -32.63 -3.59 -3.62
N THR A 316 -33.25 -2.47 -3.24
CA THR A 316 -33.42 -1.28 -4.09
C THR A 316 -32.43 -0.18 -3.78
N SER A 317 -31.94 -0.09 -2.54
CA SER A 317 -31.00 0.95 -2.12
C SER A 317 -30.04 0.50 -1.03
N ILE A 318 -28.83 1.06 -1.07
CA ILE A 318 -27.80 0.90 -0.04
C ILE A 318 -27.31 2.29 0.34
N ASN A 319 -27.27 2.61 1.63
CA ASN A 319 -26.59 3.79 2.13
C ASN A 319 -25.27 3.35 2.76
N MET A 320 -24.15 3.73 2.16
CA MET A 320 -22.79 3.42 2.62
C MET A 320 -21.94 4.67 2.86
N HIS A 321 -22.54 5.87 2.79
CA HIS A 321 -21.93 7.12 3.23
C HIS A 321 -21.77 7.08 4.75
N ASN A 322 -20.60 6.62 5.18
CA ASN A 322 -20.29 6.33 6.58
C ASN A 322 -18.96 6.94 7.03
N GLY A 323 -18.26 7.66 6.15
CA GLY A 323 -16.99 8.31 6.39
C GLY A 323 -15.78 7.37 6.31
N THR A 324 -15.96 6.11 5.93
CA THR A 324 -14.89 5.13 5.70
C THR A 324 -14.55 5.17 4.22
N ALA A 325 -13.33 5.58 3.88
CA ALA A 325 -12.89 5.53 2.49
C ALA A 325 -12.87 4.08 1.98
N ILE A 326 -13.64 3.82 0.92
CA ILE A 326 -13.51 2.61 0.11
C ILE A 326 -12.28 2.82 -0.76
N LEU A 327 -11.28 1.98 -0.57
CA LEU A 327 -10.01 2.11 -1.28
C LEU A 327 -10.00 1.28 -2.55
N TYR A 328 -10.83 0.23 -2.63
CA TYR A 328 -10.90 -0.65 -3.79
C TYR A 328 -12.34 -1.07 -4.14
N PRO A 329 -12.66 -1.26 -5.44
CA PRO A 329 -13.93 -1.83 -5.89
C PRO A 329 -14.25 -3.20 -5.26
N GLY A 330 -13.23 -3.99 -4.92
CA GLY A 330 -13.40 -5.33 -4.34
C GLY A 330 -13.72 -5.37 -2.85
N GLU A 331 -13.66 -4.24 -2.14
CA GLU A 331 -14.06 -4.18 -0.73
C GLU A 331 -15.59 -4.26 -0.58
N VAL A 332 -16.29 -3.89 -1.65
CA VAL A 332 -17.74 -3.91 -1.77
C VAL A 332 -18.14 -4.92 -2.84
N SER A 333 -19.08 -5.81 -2.51
CA SER A 333 -19.55 -6.84 -3.45
C SER A 333 -21.07 -6.80 -3.55
N LEU A 334 -21.58 -6.36 -4.71
CA LEU A 334 -22.99 -6.09 -5.02
C LEU A 334 -23.50 -6.84 -6.27
N GLU A 335 -22.91 -7.98 -6.57
CA GLU A 335 -23.27 -8.79 -7.73
C GLU A 335 -24.71 -9.29 -7.65
N ASN A 336 -25.37 -9.40 -8.81
CA ASN A 336 -26.70 -10.02 -8.94
C ASN A 336 -27.79 -9.38 -8.06
N ASN A 337 -27.81 -8.05 -7.99
CA ASN A 337 -28.88 -7.27 -7.37
C ASN A 337 -29.76 -6.60 -8.45
N PRO A 338 -30.69 -7.32 -9.10
CA PRO A 338 -31.34 -6.90 -10.35
C PRO A 338 -32.28 -5.69 -10.23
N VAL A 339 -32.63 -5.28 -9.01
CA VAL A 339 -33.53 -4.16 -8.73
C VAL A 339 -32.86 -3.06 -7.92
N LEU A 340 -31.54 -3.11 -7.75
CA LEU A 340 -30.77 -2.08 -7.07
C LEU A 340 -30.75 -0.82 -7.93
N GLN A 341 -31.23 0.30 -7.37
CA GLN A 341 -31.45 1.55 -8.09
C GLN A 341 -30.54 2.68 -7.60
N TYR A 342 -30.07 2.61 -6.37
CA TYR A 342 -29.37 3.70 -5.72
C TYR A 342 -28.36 3.23 -4.67
N ILE A 343 -27.21 3.89 -4.62
CA ILE A 343 -26.21 3.71 -3.58
C ILE A 343 -25.78 5.10 -3.09
N CYS A 344 -25.96 5.42 -1.80
CA CYS A 344 -25.32 6.61 -1.22
C CYS A 344 -23.89 6.26 -0.87
N VAL A 345 -22.92 7.01 -1.37
CA VAL A 345 -21.48 6.77 -1.16
C VAL A 345 -20.83 8.00 -0.53
N ASP A 346 -19.65 7.87 0.07
CA ASP A 346 -18.87 9.04 0.48
C ASP A 346 -18.29 9.77 -0.75
N GLU A 347 -17.92 11.04 -0.60
CA GLU A 347 -17.46 11.89 -1.71
C GLU A 347 -16.21 11.29 -2.41
N GLY A 348 -16.31 11.07 -3.73
CA GLY A 348 -15.22 10.52 -4.56
C GLY A 348 -15.29 9.00 -4.73
N GLU A 349 -16.15 8.30 -4.00
CA GLU A 349 -16.35 6.85 -4.14
C GLU A 349 -17.24 6.49 -5.33
N GLU A 350 -17.96 7.46 -5.93
CA GLU A 350 -18.76 7.23 -7.13
C GLU A 350 -17.90 6.63 -8.25
N ASP A 351 -16.72 7.21 -8.50
CA ASP A 351 -15.80 6.76 -9.56
C ASP A 351 -15.28 5.34 -9.32
N LEU A 352 -15.05 4.95 -8.07
CA LEU A 352 -14.63 3.59 -7.70
C LEU A 352 -15.74 2.57 -7.92
N MET A 353 -16.96 2.91 -7.52
CA MET A 353 -18.10 2.02 -7.66
C MET A 353 -18.61 1.93 -9.11
N LEU A 354 -18.37 2.95 -9.94
CA LEU A 354 -18.58 2.84 -11.39
C LEU A 354 -17.68 1.76 -12.01
N GLN A 355 -16.39 1.75 -11.64
CA GLN A 355 -15.44 0.72 -12.10
C GLN A 355 -15.84 -0.68 -11.63
N TYR A 356 -16.38 -0.81 -10.42
CA TYR A 356 -16.96 -2.07 -9.94
C TYR A 356 -18.03 -2.60 -10.91
N PHE A 357 -19.02 -1.76 -11.26
CA PHE A 357 -20.10 -2.18 -12.15
C PHE A 357 -19.60 -2.50 -13.56
N GLU A 358 -18.65 -1.73 -14.09
CA GLU A 358 -18.05 -2.00 -15.39
C GLU A 358 -17.30 -3.35 -15.44
N TRP A 359 -16.48 -3.65 -14.43
CA TRP A 359 -15.76 -4.93 -14.35
C TRP A 359 -16.72 -6.12 -14.30
N HIS A 360 -17.78 -6.01 -13.50
CA HIS A 360 -18.79 -7.06 -13.39
C HIS A 360 -19.78 -7.08 -14.58
N GLN A 361 -19.59 -6.23 -15.60
CA GLN A 361 -20.47 -6.08 -16.76
C GLN A 361 -21.92 -5.80 -16.37
N GLN A 362 -22.09 -5.05 -15.29
CA GLN A 362 -23.38 -4.62 -14.76
C GLN A 362 -23.66 -3.19 -15.20
N ILE A 363 -24.93 -2.86 -15.39
CA ILE A 363 -25.34 -1.46 -15.61
C ILE A 363 -25.06 -0.72 -14.30
N PRO A 364 -24.27 0.36 -14.31
CA PRO A 364 -23.99 1.10 -13.10
C PRO A 364 -25.26 1.57 -12.41
N VAL A 365 -25.31 1.31 -11.11
CA VAL A 365 -26.36 1.84 -10.23
C VAL A 365 -26.06 3.31 -10.01
N TYR A 366 -27.08 4.15 -9.88
CA TYR A 366 -26.81 5.53 -9.54
C TYR A 366 -26.17 5.68 -8.16
N MET A 367 -25.16 6.53 -8.11
CA MET A 367 -24.38 6.82 -6.92
C MET A 367 -24.28 8.31 -6.70
N SER A 368 -24.38 8.72 -5.44
CA SER A 368 -24.20 10.10 -5.02
C SER A 368 -23.90 10.20 -3.55
N SER A 369 -23.14 11.21 -3.18
CA SER A 369 -23.04 11.71 -1.81
C SER A 369 -24.31 12.37 -1.26
N ASP A 370 -25.29 12.73 -2.10
CA ASP A 370 -26.62 13.13 -1.65
C ASP A 370 -27.45 11.88 -1.30
N CYS A 371 -27.46 11.52 -0.01
CA CYS A 371 -28.18 10.36 0.57
C CYS A 371 -29.71 10.36 0.45
N THR A 372 -30.28 11.21 -0.42
CA THR A 372 -31.73 11.24 -0.69
C THR A 372 -32.11 10.27 -1.82
N PHE A 373 -32.36 9.01 -1.47
CA PHE A 373 -32.90 8.05 -2.43
C PHE A 373 -34.37 8.38 -2.79
N VAL A 374 -34.66 8.57 -4.08
CA VAL A 374 -36.03 8.56 -4.61
C VAL A 374 -36.22 7.34 -5.52
N PRO A 375 -37.11 6.40 -5.18
CA PRO A 375 -37.33 5.20 -5.98
C PRO A 375 -37.74 5.47 -7.44
N ASN A 376 -37.10 4.77 -8.39
CA ASN A 376 -37.31 4.78 -9.85
C ASN A 376 -36.80 6.01 -10.63
N GLN A 377 -35.72 6.65 -10.17
CA GLN A 377 -35.05 7.80 -10.80
C GLN A 377 -33.91 7.37 -11.76
N VAL A 378 -33.61 8.10 -12.84
CA VAL A 378 -32.60 7.74 -13.89
C VAL A 378 -31.64 8.91 -14.13
N TYR A 379 -30.31 8.76 -14.16
CA TYR A 379 -29.38 9.90 -13.99
C TYR A 379 -28.59 10.28 -15.25
N ASN A 380 -28.15 11.54 -15.37
CA ASN A 380 -27.57 12.11 -16.60
C ASN A 380 -26.03 12.04 -16.65
N THR A 381 -25.40 12.21 -17.82
CA THR A 381 -23.94 12.11 -18.05
C THR A 381 -23.44 13.17 -19.04
N ILE A 382 -22.18 13.63 -18.90
CA ILE A 382 -21.48 14.55 -19.82
C ILE A 382 -20.11 13.95 -20.20
N SER A 383 -19.75 13.93 -21.50
CA SER A 383 -18.44 13.44 -22.00
C SER A 383 -17.94 14.17 -23.26
N GLY A 384 -16.69 13.93 -23.71
CA GLY A 384 -16.17 14.44 -25.00
C GLY A 384 -14.65 14.34 -25.18
N ASP A 385 -14.15 14.86 -26.30
CA ASP A 385 -12.71 14.89 -26.65
C ASP A 385 -12.16 16.32 -26.82
N ILE A 386 -10.87 16.52 -26.50
CA ILE A 386 -10.12 17.74 -26.82
C ILE A 386 -8.99 17.43 -27.80
N THR A 387 -8.97 18.12 -28.94
CA THR A 387 -8.01 17.90 -30.04
C THR A 387 -7.44 19.22 -30.56
N PHE A 388 -6.20 19.21 -31.06
CA PHE A 388 -5.52 20.38 -31.60
C PHE A 388 -5.46 20.34 -33.13
N ASP A 389 -6.17 21.26 -33.78
CA ASP A 389 -6.22 21.44 -35.23
C ASP A 389 -4.97 22.16 -35.73
N PHE A 390 -3.89 21.41 -35.94
CA PHE A 390 -2.62 21.95 -36.44
C PHE A 390 -2.70 22.39 -37.90
N ASN A 391 -3.44 21.64 -38.72
CA ASN A 391 -3.46 21.83 -40.16
C ASN A 391 -4.53 22.85 -40.63
N ASN A 392 -5.31 23.35 -39.67
CA ASN A 392 -6.35 24.36 -39.81
C ASN A 392 -7.48 23.93 -40.77
N ASN A 393 -7.86 22.64 -40.72
CA ASN A 393 -8.99 22.06 -41.46
C ASN A 393 -10.21 21.77 -40.57
N GLY A 394 -10.16 22.11 -39.29
CA GLY A 394 -11.11 21.74 -38.25
C GLY A 394 -10.75 20.38 -37.65
N CYS A 395 -11.02 20.22 -36.35
CA CYS A 395 -10.65 19.01 -35.62
C CYS A 395 -11.29 17.75 -36.20
N ASP A 396 -10.44 16.80 -36.60
CA ASP A 396 -10.78 15.47 -37.07
C ASP A 396 -9.91 14.39 -36.40
N THR A 397 -10.16 13.12 -36.72
CA THR A 397 -9.49 11.98 -36.06
C THR A 397 -7.99 11.87 -36.35
N ASN A 398 -7.43 12.67 -37.26
CA ASN A 398 -6.00 12.72 -37.56
C ASN A 398 -5.27 13.84 -36.81
N ASP A 399 -6.01 14.70 -36.11
CA ASP A 399 -5.42 15.79 -35.34
C ASP A 399 -4.86 15.31 -34.01
N THR A 400 -3.88 16.06 -33.51
CA THR A 400 -3.14 15.69 -32.30
C THR A 400 -4.06 15.80 -31.09
N PRO A 401 -4.16 14.76 -30.25
CA PRO A 401 -4.87 14.87 -28.98
C PRO A 401 -4.27 15.95 -28.10
N ALA A 402 -5.13 16.73 -27.47
CA ALA A 402 -4.72 17.67 -26.45
C ALA A 402 -4.57 16.92 -25.11
N SER A 403 -3.42 16.28 -24.94
CA SER A 403 -3.12 15.46 -23.77
C SER A 403 -3.03 16.30 -22.50
N TYR A 404 -3.58 15.78 -21.40
CA TYR A 404 -3.47 16.37 -20.05
C TYR A 404 -3.91 17.82 -19.96
N THR A 405 -4.88 18.21 -20.78
CA THR A 405 -5.46 19.56 -20.81
C THR A 405 -6.52 19.71 -19.73
N LYS A 406 -6.53 20.86 -19.07
CA LYS A 406 -7.43 21.16 -17.94
C LYS A 406 -8.86 21.43 -18.43
N LEU A 407 -9.84 20.96 -17.67
CA LEU A 407 -11.26 21.28 -17.81
C LEU A 407 -11.81 21.80 -16.48
N LEU A 408 -12.43 22.98 -16.52
CA LEU A 408 -13.17 23.55 -15.39
C LEU A 408 -14.63 23.11 -15.50
N VAL A 409 -15.11 22.36 -14.51
CA VAL A 409 -16.50 21.90 -14.43
C VAL A 409 -17.20 22.62 -13.30
N SER A 410 -18.37 23.22 -13.56
CA SER A 410 -19.22 23.83 -12.54
C SER A 410 -20.65 23.37 -12.64
N ASN A 411 -21.24 22.96 -11.51
CA ASN A 411 -22.66 22.62 -11.37
C ASN A 411 -23.53 23.84 -10.96
N GLY A 412 -22.97 25.06 -11.02
CA GLY A 412 -23.61 26.30 -10.61
C GLY A 412 -23.43 26.68 -9.14
N THR A 413 -23.05 25.73 -8.27
CA THR A 413 -22.73 25.96 -6.84
C THR A 413 -21.27 25.68 -6.49
N GLU A 414 -20.68 24.67 -7.14
CA GLU A 414 -19.32 24.18 -6.90
C GLU A 414 -18.53 24.18 -8.21
N GLN A 415 -17.21 24.11 -8.07
CA GLN A 415 -16.26 23.98 -9.18
C GLN A 415 -15.29 22.83 -8.91
N SER A 416 -14.97 22.07 -9.95
CA SER A 416 -13.95 21.03 -9.92
C SER A 416 -13.08 21.09 -11.17
N ILE A 417 -11.85 20.60 -11.05
CA ILE A 417 -10.91 20.50 -12.17
C ILE A 417 -10.84 19.04 -12.61
N ARG A 418 -10.95 18.83 -13.91
CA ARG A 418 -10.75 17.54 -14.58
C ARG A 418 -9.65 17.70 -15.61
N TYR A 419 -9.00 16.61 -16.00
CA TYR A 419 -7.99 16.63 -17.06
C TYR A 419 -8.38 15.63 -18.15
N THR A 420 -8.03 15.94 -19.39
CA THR A 420 -8.06 14.94 -20.45
C THR A 420 -7.02 13.85 -20.21
N GLY A 421 -7.31 12.63 -20.64
CA GLY A 421 -6.28 11.59 -20.74
C GLY A 421 -5.23 11.92 -21.82
N GLY A 422 -4.20 11.08 -21.95
CA GLY A 422 -3.20 11.19 -23.03
C GLY A 422 -3.76 11.00 -24.45
N ASN A 423 -5.04 10.67 -24.58
CA ASN A 423 -5.79 10.59 -25.84
C ASN A 423 -6.77 11.77 -26.04
N GLY A 424 -6.81 12.74 -25.11
CA GLY A 424 -7.70 13.91 -25.20
C GLY A 424 -9.12 13.71 -24.64
N HIS A 425 -9.50 12.54 -24.10
CA HIS A 425 -10.90 12.24 -23.70
C HIS A 425 -11.26 12.65 -22.25
N TYR A 426 -12.55 12.95 -21.97
CA TYR A 426 -13.12 13.21 -20.63
C TYR A 426 -14.59 12.73 -20.46
N SER A 427 -15.04 12.41 -19.21
CA SER A 427 -16.43 11.99 -18.88
C SER A 427 -16.78 12.14 -17.38
N PHE A 428 -18.05 12.45 -17.01
CA PHE A 428 -18.58 12.47 -15.63
C PHE A 428 -20.13 12.49 -15.55
N TYR A 429 -20.72 12.16 -14.38
CA TYR A 429 -22.19 12.20 -14.14
C TYR A 429 -22.72 13.59 -13.78
N ALA A 430 -23.97 13.86 -14.17
CA ALA A 430 -24.65 15.12 -13.92
C ALA A 430 -26.03 14.90 -13.29
N GLY A 431 -26.31 15.67 -12.23
CA GLY A 431 -27.63 15.72 -11.60
C GLY A 431 -28.60 16.67 -12.30
N GLU A 432 -29.76 16.91 -11.68
CA GLU A 432 -30.64 18.00 -12.08
C GLU A 432 -29.92 19.35 -11.86
N GLY A 433 -29.99 20.24 -12.84
CA GLY A 433 -29.39 21.55 -12.74
C GLY A 433 -28.60 21.96 -13.98
N ALA A 434 -27.91 23.10 -13.86
CA ALA A 434 -27.11 23.66 -14.92
C ALA A 434 -25.64 23.32 -14.71
N TYR A 435 -25.03 22.71 -15.73
CA TYR A 435 -23.61 22.40 -15.77
C TYR A 435 -22.91 23.28 -16.79
N THR A 436 -21.69 23.66 -16.48
CA THR A 436 -20.78 24.40 -17.36
C THR A 436 -19.44 23.68 -17.41
N VAL A 437 -18.98 23.37 -18.61
CA VAL A 437 -17.68 22.73 -18.87
C VAL A 437 -16.86 23.69 -19.70
N THR A 438 -15.68 24.08 -19.22
CA THR A 438 -14.76 25.00 -19.92
C THR A 438 -13.44 24.32 -20.14
N ALA A 439 -12.99 24.25 -21.39
CA ALA A 439 -11.64 23.80 -21.71
C ALA A 439 -10.64 24.93 -21.40
N ASP A 440 -9.59 24.60 -20.64
CA ASP A 440 -8.56 25.55 -20.20
C ASP A 440 -7.18 25.00 -20.58
N PRO A 441 -6.53 25.52 -21.63
CA PRO A 441 -5.20 25.05 -22.06
C PRO A 441 -4.05 25.57 -21.19
N ASP A 442 -4.34 26.22 -20.05
CA ASP A 442 -3.37 26.81 -19.10
C ASP A 442 -2.48 27.94 -19.67
N THR A 443 -2.51 28.15 -20.99
CA THR A 443 -1.72 29.17 -21.69
C THR A 443 -2.55 29.95 -22.70
N ALA A 444 -2.16 31.19 -22.98
CA ALA A 444 -2.79 32.00 -24.02
C ALA A 444 -2.42 31.57 -25.46
N LEU A 445 -1.61 30.51 -25.62
CA LEU A 445 -1.07 30.02 -26.88
C LEU A 445 -2.09 29.24 -27.72
N PHE A 446 -3.15 28.75 -27.06
CA PHE A 446 -4.20 27.95 -27.66
C PHE A 446 -5.57 28.55 -27.36
N VAL A 447 -6.49 28.44 -28.32
CA VAL A 447 -7.88 28.91 -28.16
C VAL A 447 -8.83 27.74 -28.40
N PRO A 448 -9.56 27.28 -27.37
CA PRO A 448 -10.56 26.24 -27.53
C PRO A 448 -11.83 26.78 -28.20
N THR A 449 -12.41 25.97 -29.10
CA THR A 449 -13.64 26.25 -29.83
C THR A 449 -14.60 25.06 -29.74
N PRO A 450 -15.77 25.19 -29.07
CA PRO A 450 -16.14 26.33 -28.22
C PRO A 450 -15.19 26.47 -27.02
N ALA A 451 -15.16 27.60 -26.31
CA ALA A 451 -14.37 27.68 -25.07
C ALA A 451 -15.10 27.04 -23.88
N THR A 452 -16.43 27.18 -23.86
CA THR A 452 -17.32 26.67 -22.81
C THR A 452 -18.55 26.05 -23.45
N ALA A 453 -19.05 24.98 -22.84
CA ALA A 453 -20.36 24.41 -23.11
C ALA A 453 -21.22 24.42 -21.85
N SER A 454 -22.54 24.54 -22.05
CA SER A 454 -23.51 24.55 -20.96
C SER A 454 -24.59 23.52 -21.21
N PHE A 455 -24.89 22.76 -20.17
CA PHE A 455 -25.90 21.71 -20.17
C PHE A 455 -26.94 22.06 -19.11
N THR A 456 -28.19 21.69 -19.34
CA THR A 456 -29.24 21.86 -18.33
C THR A 456 -30.09 20.62 -18.32
N PHE A 457 -30.06 19.94 -17.19
CA PHE A 457 -30.88 18.77 -16.98
C PHE A 457 -32.10 19.20 -16.16
N ALA A 458 -33.29 19.01 -16.74
CA ALA A 458 -34.56 19.41 -16.12
C ALA A 458 -35.04 18.46 -15.01
N GLY A 459 -34.26 17.41 -14.79
CA GLY A 459 -34.51 16.35 -13.84
C GLY A 459 -33.53 15.23 -14.10
N PHE A 460 -33.83 14.10 -13.51
CA PHE A 460 -33.07 12.88 -13.67
C PHE A 460 -33.85 11.96 -14.61
N ASP A 461 -33.57 12.07 -15.90
CA ASP A 461 -34.21 11.32 -16.98
C ASP A 461 -33.26 10.47 -17.84
N GLY A 462 -31.97 10.39 -17.49
CA GLY A 462 -31.00 9.51 -18.16
C GLY A 462 -30.35 10.10 -19.41
N GLN A 463 -30.31 11.42 -19.54
CA GLN A 463 -29.75 12.07 -20.72
C GLN A 463 -28.22 11.98 -20.72
N ALA A 464 -27.64 11.62 -21.85
CA ALA A 464 -26.20 11.68 -22.07
C ALA A 464 -25.90 12.81 -23.06
N GLU A 465 -25.04 13.74 -22.65
CA GLU A 465 -24.60 14.86 -23.47
C GLU A 465 -23.13 14.69 -23.83
N THR A 466 -22.76 15.04 -25.06
CA THR A 466 -21.38 14.95 -25.55
C THR A 466 -20.93 16.30 -26.08
N GLN A 467 -19.73 16.73 -25.72
CA GLN A 467 -19.13 17.98 -26.16
C GLN A 467 -17.63 17.87 -26.41
N ASP A 468 -17.25 17.99 -27.68
CA ASP A 468 -15.84 18.04 -28.05
C ASP A 468 -15.34 19.50 -28.07
N PHE A 469 -14.05 19.69 -27.79
CA PHE A 469 -13.37 20.99 -27.80
C PHE A 469 -12.24 21.00 -28.82
N CYS A 470 -12.32 21.88 -29.82
CA CYS A 470 -11.30 22.00 -30.84
C CYS A 470 -10.34 23.15 -30.53
N MET A 471 -9.06 22.84 -30.28
CA MET A 471 -8.03 23.83 -30.04
C MET A 471 -7.39 24.31 -31.33
N VAL A 472 -7.23 25.62 -31.46
CA VAL A 472 -6.47 26.26 -32.55
C VAL A 472 -5.34 27.10 -31.99
N ALA A 473 -4.26 27.23 -32.77
CA ALA A 473 -3.12 28.05 -32.41
C ALA A 473 -3.49 29.54 -32.36
N ASN A 474 -3.10 30.24 -31.31
CA ASN A 474 -3.16 31.69 -31.22
C ASN A 474 -1.76 32.26 -31.44
N GLY A 475 -1.49 32.80 -32.63
CA GLY A 475 -0.15 33.28 -32.99
C GLY A 475 0.83 32.16 -33.33
N THR A 476 2.11 32.50 -33.41
CA THR A 476 3.21 31.57 -33.72
C THR A 476 4.20 31.61 -32.57
N HIS A 477 4.23 30.53 -31.81
CA HIS A 477 4.97 30.42 -30.55
C HIS A 477 5.79 29.13 -30.58
N ASN A 478 7.11 29.27 -30.61
CA ASN A 478 8.05 28.15 -30.51
C ASN A 478 8.55 28.12 -29.06
N ASP A 479 8.34 27.02 -28.37
CA ASP A 479 8.72 26.91 -26.96
C ASP A 479 9.00 25.45 -26.61
N ALA A 480 10.24 25.15 -26.27
CA ALA A 480 10.73 23.83 -25.93
C ALA A 480 11.32 23.80 -24.53
N GLU A 481 10.77 22.91 -23.70
CA GLU A 481 11.20 22.70 -22.32
C GLU A 481 12.00 21.41 -22.20
N VAL A 482 13.02 21.40 -21.33
CA VAL A 482 13.77 20.19 -20.96
C VAL A 482 13.78 19.98 -19.45
N VAL A 483 13.63 18.74 -19.00
CA VAL A 483 13.71 18.36 -17.58
C VAL A 483 14.53 17.09 -17.43
N ILE A 484 15.34 16.99 -16.37
CA ILE A 484 16.02 15.75 -15.97
C ILE A 484 15.22 15.09 -14.87
N MET A 485 14.77 13.87 -15.12
CA MET A 485 13.88 13.14 -14.23
C MET A 485 14.56 11.84 -13.76
N PRO A 486 15.07 11.77 -12.51
CA PRO A 486 15.72 10.57 -11.99
C PRO A 486 14.68 9.49 -11.62
N ILE A 487 14.91 8.25 -12.03
CA ILE A 487 14.06 7.08 -11.70
C ILE A 487 14.53 6.41 -10.39
N GLY A 488 15.61 6.93 -9.80
CA GLY A 488 16.18 6.42 -8.58
C GLY A 488 17.26 7.33 -7.98
N GLY A 489 17.80 6.95 -6.83
CA GLY A 489 18.99 7.56 -6.24
C GLY A 489 20.28 6.98 -6.80
N VAL A 490 21.38 7.67 -6.56
CA VAL A 490 22.72 7.16 -6.91
C VAL A 490 23.31 6.43 -5.70
N ASN A 491 23.60 5.14 -5.88
CA ASN A 491 24.25 4.31 -4.85
C ASN A 491 25.63 3.86 -5.35
N PRO A 492 26.69 3.93 -4.52
CA PRO A 492 28.03 3.51 -4.94
C PRO A 492 28.08 2.07 -5.43
N GLY A 493 28.57 1.85 -6.66
CA GLY A 493 28.70 0.52 -7.28
C GLY A 493 27.43 -0.04 -7.93
N PHE A 494 26.35 0.73 -8.01
CA PHE A 494 25.07 0.33 -8.63
C PHE A 494 24.75 1.20 -9.85
N ASP A 495 23.73 0.78 -10.62
CA ASP A 495 23.23 1.55 -11.76
C ASP A 495 22.25 2.64 -11.30
N ALA A 496 22.40 3.84 -11.84
CA ALA A 496 21.51 4.97 -11.70
C ALA A 496 20.79 5.25 -13.03
N TRP A 497 19.50 5.58 -12.95
CA TRP A 497 18.61 5.69 -14.10
C TRP A 497 17.98 7.08 -14.19
N TYR A 498 17.94 7.63 -15.40
CA TYR A 498 17.43 8.97 -15.68
C TYR A 498 16.59 8.97 -16.95
N ASN A 499 15.53 9.77 -16.96
CA ASN A 499 14.85 10.21 -18.16
C ASN A 499 15.18 11.68 -18.41
N VAL A 500 15.75 12.01 -19.55
CA VAL A 500 15.70 13.38 -20.07
C VAL A 500 14.34 13.51 -20.76
N VAL A 501 13.58 14.54 -20.41
CA VAL A 501 12.24 14.78 -20.96
C VAL A 501 12.32 16.06 -21.77
N ILE A 502 11.88 16.02 -23.03
CA ILE A 502 11.65 17.22 -23.83
C ILE A 502 10.16 17.35 -24.15
N ARG A 503 9.64 18.57 -24.06
CA ARG A 503 8.23 18.89 -24.34
C ARG A 503 8.15 20.12 -25.24
N ASN A 504 7.17 20.12 -26.13
CA ASN A 504 6.80 21.30 -26.89
C ASN A 504 5.63 22.01 -26.19
N ASN A 505 5.95 23.10 -25.50
CA ASN A 505 4.98 23.99 -24.87
C ASN A 505 4.43 25.02 -25.87
N GLY A 506 5.10 25.17 -27.02
CA GLY A 506 4.68 26.02 -28.12
C GLY A 506 3.56 25.42 -28.97
N ASN A 507 3.12 26.20 -29.95
CA ASN A 507 2.04 25.83 -30.87
C ASN A 507 2.54 25.56 -32.31
N GLN A 508 3.86 25.48 -32.50
CA GLN A 508 4.51 25.13 -33.76
C GLN A 508 5.26 23.81 -33.63
N THR A 509 5.45 23.09 -34.74
CA THR A 509 6.30 21.90 -34.77
C THR A 509 7.78 22.28 -34.64
N LEU A 510 8.51 21.65 -33.70
CA LEU A 510 9.91 21.99 -33.41
C LEU A 510 10.89 20.90 -33.83
N SER A 511 12.13 21.32 -34.12
CA SER A 511 13.28 20.43 -34.35
C SER A 511 14.51 21.07 -33.73
N GLY A 512 15.45 20.26 -33.25
CA GLY A 512 16.61 20.78 -32.53
C GLY A 512 17.55 19.69 -32.03
N THR A 513 18.37 20.07 -31.06
CA THR A 513 19.29 19.16 -30.36
C THR A 513 19.02 19.23 -28.86
N VAL A 514 19.08 18.08 -28.18
CA VAL A 514 19.09 17.98 -26.72
C VAL A 514 20.41 17.36 -26.26
N THR A 515 21.02 17.93 -25.22
CA THR A 515 22.30 17.51 -24.66
C THR A 515 22.15 17.23 -23.18
N PHE A 516 22.69 16.10 -22.73
CA PHE A 516 22.78 15.69 -21.32
C PHE A 516 24.24 15.60 -20.88
N ILE A 517 24.55 16.13 -19.70
CA ILE A 517 25.90 16.23 -19.14
C ILE A 517 25.90 15.65 -17.72
N TYR A 518 26.92 14.85 -17.41
CA TYR A 518 27.11 14.17 -16.13
C TYR A 518 28.60 14.00 -15.81
N ASN A 519 28.93 13.64 -14.56
CA ASN A 519 30.32 13.41 -14.16
C ASN A 519 30.87 12.06 -14.65
N GLY A 520 31.41 12.05 -15.87
CA GLY A 520 32.02 10.86 -16.50
C GLY A 520 33.27 10.27 -15.83
N THR A 521 33.72 10.82 -14.68
CA THR A 521 34.84 10.24 -13.92
C THR A 521 34.38 9.23 -12.85
N VAL A 522 33.15 9.38 -12.37
CA VAL A 522 32.54 8.55 -11.32
C VAL A 522 31.26 7.85 -11.78
N LEU A 523 30.70 8.26 -12.92
CA LEU A 523 29.54 7.64 -13.57
C LEU A 523 29.96 7.18 -14.97
N HIS A 524 29.62 5.95 -15.31
CA HIS A 524 29.98 5.33 -16.57
C HIS A 524 28.72 4.95 -17.34
N GLN A 525 28.63 5.34 -18.61
CA GLN A 525 27.49 4.99 -19.44
C GLN A 525 27.41 3.47 -19.58
N ASP A 526 26.19 2.95 -19.49
CA ASP A 526 25.89 1.53 -19.70
C ASP A 526 24.78 1.32 -20.73
N MET A 527 23.72 2.15 -20.72
CA MET A 527 22.65 2.09 -21.73
C MET A 527 21.97 3.45 -21.97
N GLU A 528 21.48 3.65 -23.20
CA GLU A 528 20.64 4.78 -23.58
C GLU A 528 19.61 4.38 -24.65
N ILE A 529 18.36 4.85 -24.49
CA ILE A 529 17.25 4.61 -25.42
C ILE A 529 16.47 5.92 -25.59
N PRO A 530 16.35 6.48 -26.81
CA PRO A 530 16.99 6.04 -28.06
C PRO A 530 18.52 6.24 -28.03
N ALA A 531 19.23 5.65 -28.99
CA ALA A 531 20.68 5.81 -29.11
C ALA A 531 21.06 7.28 -29.39
N ALA A 532 22.09 7.79 -28.70
CA ALA A 532 22.58 9.16 -28.90
C ALA A 532 23.24 9.35 -30.27
N ASP A 533 23.01 10.50 -30.90
CA ASP A 533 23.65 10.87 -32.17
C ASP A 533 25.13 11.22 -31.98
N SER A 534 25.49 11.75 -30.82
CA SER A 534 26.88 12.03 -30.46
C SER A 534 27.16 11.76 -28.99
N TYR A 535 28.38 11.31 -28.71
CA TYR A 535 28.81 10.87 -27.38
C TYR A 535 30.25 11.26 -27.09
N ALA A 536 30.47 11.73 -25.86
CA ALA A 536 31.78 11.92 -25.24
C ALA A 536 31.70 11.49 -23.76
N ASN A 537 32.84 11.25 -23.11
CA ASN A 537 32.82 10.90 -21.68
C ASN A 537 32.20 12.05 -20.86
N GLY A 538 31.09 11.77 -20.19
CA GLY A 538 30.33 12.78 -19.43
C GLY A 538 29.34 13.62 -20.26
N SER A 539 29.07 13.27 -21.52
CA SER A 539 28.10 14.00 -22.34
C SER A 539 27.47 13.16 -23.46
N MET A 540 26.15 13.28 -23.62
CA MET A 540 25.35 12.64 -24.67
C MET A 540 24.51 13.70 -25.39
N SER A 541 24.21 13.52 -26.69
CA SER A 541 23.27 14.41 -27.39
C SER A 541 22.44 13.69 -28.46
N TRP A 542 21.20 14.13 -28.63
CA TRP A 542 20.23 13.63 -29.59
C TRP A 542 19.69 14.78 -30.43
N ASN A 543 19.53 14.58 -31.73
CA ASN A 543 18.76 15.45 -32.60
C ASN A 543 17.31 14.97 -32.59
N TYR A 544 16.37 15.90 -32.41
CA TYR A 544 14.95 15.63 -32.53
C TYR A 544 14.38 16.39 -33.73
N SER A 545 13.42 15.77 -34.42
CA SER A 545 12.68 16.37 -35.52
C SER A 545 11.18 16.23 -35.30
N ASP A 546 10.40 17.16 -35.85
CA ASP A 546 8.95 17.09 -35.88
C ASP A 546 8.30 16.88 -34.49
N LEU A 547 8.79 17.55 -33.44
CA LEU A 547 8.16 17.53 -32.12
C LEU A 547 6.87 18.37 -32.19
N MET A 548 5.72 17.72 -32.17
CA MET A 548 4.41 18.36 -32.32
C MET A 548 4.00 19.10 -31.04
N PRO A 549 3.12 20.13 -31.12
CA PRO A 549 2.51 20.74 -29.94
C PRO A 549 1.84 19.68 -29.05
N PHE A 550 1.95 19.84 -27.72
CA PHE A 550 1.52 18.86 -26.70
C PHE A 550 2.26 17.51 -26.71
N GLU A 551 3.24 17.32 -27.60
CA GLU A 551 4.07 16.11 -27.62
C GLU A 551 5.18 16.19 -26.57
N THR A 552 5.36 15.08 -25.85
CA THR A 552 6.46 14.85 -24.92
C THR A 552 7.28 13.65 -25.40
N ARG A 553 8.61 13.77 -25.40
CA ARG A 553 9.53 12.66 -25.71
C ARG A 553 10.49 12.41 -24.56
N LEU A 554 10.78 11.13 -24.32
CA LEU A 554 11.69 10.68 -23.27
C LEU A 554 12.96 10.05 -23.87
N MET A 555 14.09 10.33 -23.24
CA MET A 555 15.37 9.67 -23.48
C MET A 555 15.85 9.04 -22.18
N THR A 556 15.78 7.72 -22.11
CA THR A 556 16.14 6.93 -20.93
C THR A 556 17.63 6.61 -20.95
N ILE A 557 18.30 6.82 -19.83
CA ILE A 557 19.75 6.71 -19.65
C ILE A 557 20.03 5.86 -18.40
N ARG A 558 20.94 4.90 -18.53
CA ARG A 558 21.50 4.11 -17.42
C ARG A 558 23.00 4.37 -17.29
N LEU A 559 23.40 4.84 -16.10
CA LEU A 559 24.78 5.13 -15.72
C LEU A 559 25.20 4.21 -14.57
N HIS A 560 26.28 3.46 -14.72
CA HIS A 560 26.91 2.70 -13.64
C HIS A 560 27.78 3.60 -12.77
N ALA A 561 27.52 3.64 -11.47
CA ALA A 561 28.28 4.46 -10.52
C ALA A 561 29.49 3.70 -9.95
N ASN A 562 30.62 4.40 -9.80
CA ASN A 562 31.80 3.84 -9.15
C ASN A 562 31.50 3.36 -7.74
N GLY A 563 32.12 2.25 -7.34
CA GLY A 563 32.09 1.75 -5.98
C GLY A 563 33.05 2.49 -5.05
N PRO A 564 32.94 2.29 -3.72
CA PRO A 564 33.84 2.90 -2.74
C PRO A 564 35.31 2.45 -2.87
N THR A 565 35.56 1.39 -3.63
CA THR A 565 36.90 0.83 -3.88
C THR A 565 37.49 1.21 -5.23
N ASP A 566 36.72 1.88 -6.08
CA ASP A 566 37.17 2.31 -7.41
C ASP A 566 38.02 3.58 -7.33
N THR A 567 38.58 4.02 -8.46
CA THR A 567 39.46 5.21 -8.51
C THR A 567 39.09 6.08 -9.71
N PRO A 568 38.44 7.25 -9.50
CA PRO A 568 38.02 7.82 -8.21
C PRO A 568 36.86 7.05 -7.56
N ALA A 569 36.87 6.94 -6.23
CA ALA A 569 35.77 6.34 -5.49
C ALA A 569 34.59 7.31 -5.40
N LEU A 570 33.37 6.77 -5.43
CA LEU A 570 32.14 7.50 -5.08
C LEU A 570 31.69 7.02 -3.71
N ASN A 571 31.39 7.94 -2.80
CA ASN A 571 30.98 7.66 -1.43
C ASN A 571 29.60 8.24 -1.15
N ILE A 572 28.95 7.71 -0.13
CA ILE A 572 27.73 8.30 0.43
C ILE A 572 28.04 9.75 0.84
N ASP A 573 27.07 10.64 0.63
CA ASP A 573 27.14 12.09 0.83
C ASP A 573 27.97 12.87 -0.21
N ASP A 574 28.56 12.21 -1.21
CA ASP A 574 29.13 12.92 -2.36
C ASP A 574 28.01 13.59 -3.17
N ALA A 575 28.24 14.81 -3.64
CA ALA A 575 27.30 15.55 -4.49
C ALA A 575 27.59 15.30 -5.98
N LEU A 576 26.53 15.09 -6.76
CA LEU A 576 26.57 14.90 -8.20
C LEU A 576 25.69 15.93 -8.90
N ASP A 577 26.28 16.61 -9.87
CA ASP A 577 25.61 17.60 -10.71
C ASP A 577 25.34 17.01 -12.10
N PHE A 578 24.11 17.19 -12.55
CA PHE A 578 23.66 16.86 -13.90
C PHE A 578 23.12 18.11 -14.57
N SER A 579 23.27 18.20 -15.89
CA SER A 579 22.58 19.26 -16.65
C SER A 579 22.05 18.72 -17.97
N ALA A 580 20.89 19.23 -18.37
CA ALA A 580 20.31 19.01 -19.68
C ALA A 580 20.05 20.37 -20.32
N SER A 581 20.23 20.42 -21.64
CA SER A 581 19.91 21.62 -22.43
C SER A 581 19.22 21.19 -23.72
N VAL A 582 18.17 21.90 -24.09
CA VAL A 582 17.52 21.78 -25.39
C VAL A 582 17.85 23.03 -26.21
N THR A 583 18.09 22.85 -27.50
CA THR A 583 18.40 23.93 -28.43
C THR A 583 17.57 23.73 -29.69
N PRO A 584 16.36 24.33 -29.75
CA PRO A 584 15.56 24.38 -30.97
C PRO A 584 16.31 25.10 -32.11
N PHE A 585 16.00 24.74 -33.36
CA PHE A 585 16.53 25.45 -34.53
C PHE A 585 15.88 26.82 -34.73
N ASP A 586 14.63 26.96 -34.30
CA ASP A 586 13.88 28.21 -34.32
C ASP A 586 14.12 29.00 -33.02
N THR A 587 13.75 30.28 -33.03
CA THR A 587 13.87 31.12 -31.83
C THR A 587 12.82 30.71 -30.80
N ASP A 588 13.30 30.24 -29.66
CA ASP A 588 12.51 29.86 -28.50
C ASP A 588 12.00 31.10 -27.72
N GLU A 589 10.74 31.06 -27.28
CA GLU A 589 10.08 32.16 -26.58
C GLU A 589 10.35 32.19 -25.08
N ASN A 590 10.66 31.03 -24.46
CA ASN A 590 11.02 30.93 -23.05
C ASN A 590 12.41 30.29 -22.84
N PRO A 591 13.52 30.99 -23.16
CA PRO A 591 14.88 30.42 -23.02
C PRO A 591 15.26 29.90 -21.61
N ASN A 592 14.50 30.23 -20.56
CA ASN A 592 14.79 29.85 -19.19
C ASN A 592 14.50 28.37 -18.91
N ASP A 593 13.54 27.76 -19.59
CA ASP A 593 13.19 26.33 -19.43
C ASP A 593 13.95 25.42 -20.42
N ASN A 594 14.82 26.01 -21.24
CA ASN A 594 15.67 25.31 -22.18
C ASN A 594 16.89 24.65 -21.51
N ASN A 595 17.12 24.92 -20.22
CA ASN A 595 18.19 24.33 -19.43
C ASN A 595 17.64 23.83 -18.10
N PHE A 596 18.09 22.65 -17.68
CA PHE A 596 17.71 22.06 -16.40
C PHE A 596 18.95 21.56 -15.68
N GLU A 597 19.08 21.89 -14.40
CA GLU A 597 20.14 21.40 -13.52
C GLU A 597 19.52 20.49 -12.46
N LEU A 598 20.13 19.34 -12.22
CA LEU A 598 19.71 18.41 -11.18
C LEU A 598 20.89 18.17 -10.25
N HIS A 599 20.66 18.41 -8.96
CA HIS A 599 21.62 18.17 -7.90
C HIS A 599 21.19 16.94 -7.08
N GLN A 600 22.04 15.92 -7.00
CA GLN A 600 21.76 14.72 -6.21
C GLN A 600 22.88 14.42 -5.23
N ILE A 601 22.49 13.99 -4.02
CA ILE A 601 23.40 13.44 -3.03
C ILE A 601 23.42 11.91 -3.16
N VAL A 602 24.61 11.33 -3.13
CA VAL A 602 24.80 9.88 -3.19
C VAL A 602 24.33 9.24 -1.88
N THR A 603 23.44 8.25 -1.97
CA THR A 603 22.80 7.61 -0.81
C THR A 603 23.25 6.15 -0.63
N GLY A 604 23.09 5.62 0.59
CA GLY A 604 23.40 4.22 0.91
C GLY A 604 22.23 3.25 0.75
N SER A 605 20.99 3.76 0.78
CA SER A 605 19.76 3.01 0.56
C SER A 605 18.73 3.97 -0.02
N TYR A 606 18.04 3.54 -1.06
CA TYR A 606 17.05 4.33 -1.77
C TYR A 606 15.70 3.61 -1.71
N ASP A 607 14.63 4.33 -1.37
CA ASP A 607 13.26 3.82 -1.49
C ASP A 607 12.81 4.05 -2.93
N PRO A 608 12.50 2.98 -3.71
CA PRO A 608 12.07 3.14 -5.10
C PRO A 608 10.64 3.73 -5.24
N ASN A 609 9.89 3.83 -4.13
CA ASN A 609 8.57 4.46 -4.08
C ASN A 609 8.67 5.82 -3.38
N ASN A 610 8.97 6.88 -4.13
CA ASN A 610 9.38 8.14 -3.55
C ASN A 610 8.88 9.36 -4.35
N ILE A 611 8.95 10.54 -3.74
CA ILE A 611 8.71 11.83 -4.40
C ILE A 611 9.96 12.69 -4.29
N VAL A 612 10.30 13.39 -5.36
CA VAL A 612 11.50 14.23 -5.44
C VAL A 612 11.12 15.60 -5.95
N CYS A 613 11.56 16.66 -5.25
CA CYS A 613 11.63 18.01 -5.80
C CYS A 613 12.91 18.10 -6.64
N LEU A 614 12.79 18.34 -7.94
CA LEU A 614 13.92 18.23 -8.87
C LEU A 614 14.90 19.40 -8.77
N GLU A 615 14.43 20.55 -8.28
CA GLU A 615 15.24 21.71 -7.89
C GLU A 615 16.14 21.42 -6.67
N GLY A 616 15.74 20.44 -5.85
CA GLY A 616 16.53 19.95 -4.72
C GLY A 616 16.09 20.49 -3.35
N GLU A 617 16.93 20.26 -2.35
CA GLU A 617 16.63 20.58 -0.94
C GLU A 617 16.73 22.08 -0.62
N THR A 618 17.37 22.86 -1.48
CA THR A 618 17.57 24.30 -1.31
C THR A 618 17.36 25.04 -2.61
N GLU A 619 16.60 26.13 -2.56
CA GLU A 619 16.38 27.01 -3.70
C GLU A 619 16.59 28.48 -3.36
N SER A 620 16.86 29.27 -4.41
CA SER A 620 17.05 30.71 -4.26
C SER A 620 15.75 31.41 -3.92
N ILE A 621 15.80 32.41 -3.04
CA ILE A 621 14.64 33.29 -2.76
C ILE A 621 14.07 33.98 -4.02
N ASN A 622 14.85 34.05 -5.12
CA ASN A 622 14.37 34.59 -6.38
C ASN A 622 13.42 33.65 -7.13
N ALA A 623 13.41 32.34 -6.80
CA ALA A 623 12.52 31.34 -7.37
C ALA A 623 11.15 31.25 -6.63
N ILE A 624 10.94 32.07 -5.60
CA ILE A 624 9.64 32.16 -4.93
C ILE A 624 8.59 32.71 -5.90
N GLY A 625 7.50 31.97 -6.08
CA GLY A 625 6.47 32.28 -7.08
C GLY A 625 6.63 31.54 -8.40
N ASP A 626 7.79 30.91 -8.62
CA ASP A 626 8.06 30.09 -9.80
C ASP A 626 7.64 28.63 -9.58
N TYR A 627 7.72 27.83 -10.64
CA TYR A 627 7.41 26.40 -10.61
C TYR A 627 8.48 25.61 -9.88
N LEU A 628 8.05 24.66 -9.06
CA LEU A 628 8.87 23.52 -8.64
C LEU A 628 8.38 22.26 -9.37
N HIS A 629 9.33 21.43 -9.79
CA HIS A 629 9.07 20.18 -10.50
C HIS A 629 9.12 19.00 -9.53
N TYR A 630 8.08 18.17 -9.59
CA TYR A 630 7.96 16.99 -8.77
C TYR A 630 7.87 15.73 -9.62
N ALA A 631 8.74 14.78 -9.31
CA ALA A 631 8.68 13.42 -9.85
C ALA A 631 8.21 12.47 -8.76
N VAL A 632 7.13 11.73 -9.00
CA VAL A 632 6.75 10.58 -8.17
C VAL A 632 7.19 9.31 -8.87
N ASN A 633 8.08 8.57 -8.22
CA ASN A 633 8.58 7.27 -8.65
C ASN A 633 7.84 6.17 -7.92
N PHE A 634 7.53 5.10 -8.64
CA PHE A 634 6.91 3.93 -8.05
C PHE A 634 7.43 2.65 -8.69
N GLU A 635 7.85 1.68 -7.88
CA GLU A 635 8.29 0.35 -8.30
C GLU A 635 7.39 -0.73 -7.72
N ASN A 636 6.97 -1.65 -8.57
CA ASN A 636 6.29 -2.85 -8.11
C ASN A 636 7.29 -3.82 -7.45
N THR A 637 7.43 -3.70 -6.14
CA THR A 637 8.26 -4.60 -5.30
C THR A 637 7.62 -5.97 -5.07
N GLY A 638 6.40 -6.20 -5.60
CA GLY A 638 5.69 -7.47 -5.58
C GLY A 638 6.27 -8.51 -6.54
N ASN A 639 5.70 -9.71 -6.51
CA ASN A 639 6.14 -10.85 -7.33
C ASN A 639 5.20 -11.16 -8.53
N ALA A 640 4.19 -10.33 -8.76
CA ALA A 640 3.26 -10.38 -9.89
C ALA A 640 3.11 -8.98 -10.49
N ALA A 641 2.68 -8.88 -11.75
CA ALA A 641 2.48 -7.58 -12.39
C ALA A 641 1.31 -6.82 -11.74
N ALA A 642 1.52 -5.55 -11.42
CA ALA A 642 0.49 -4.66 -10.93
C ALA A 642 -0.41 -4.24 -12.09
N THR A 643 -1.70 -4.52 -11.97
CA THR A 643 -2.71 -4.21 -12.98
C THR A 643 -3.09 -2.72 -12.94
N PHE A 644 -3.02 -2.07 -11.77
CA PHE A 644 -3.16 -0.63 -11.65
C PHE A 644 -2.27 -0.02 -10.55
N VAL A 645 -1.97 1.27 -10.70
CA VAL A 645 -1.31 2.10 -9.68
C VAL A 645 -2.09 3.40 -9.48
N VAL A 646 -2.26 3.86 -8.24
CA VAL A 646 -2.86 5.17 -7.95
C VAL A 646 -1.87 6.02 -7.17
N VAL A 647 -1.65 7.25 -7.59
CA VAL A 647 -0.85 8.25 -6.90
C VAL A 647 -1.77 9.38 -6.45
N THR A 648 -1.84 9.63 -5.14
CA THR A 648 -2.58 10.75 -4.57
C THR A 648 -1.63 11.73 -3.91
N GLN A 649 -2.00 13.01 -3.93
CA GLN A 649 -1.24 14.05 -3.27
C GLN A 649 -2.16 15.16 -2.75
N GLN A 650 -2.06 15.43 -1.45
CA GLN A 650 -2.65 16.61 -0.84
C GLN A 650 -1.73 17.81 -1.08
N ILE A 651 -2.25 18.85 -1.73
CA ILE A 651 -1.54 20.11 -1.97
C ILE A 651 -1.79 21.06 -0.80
N ASP A 652 -0.72 21.59 -0.21
CA ASP A 652 -0.84 22.62 0.83
C ASP A 652 -1.07 23.99 0.19
N GLU A 653 -2.30 24.49 0.28
CA GLU A 653 -2.72 25.79 -0.25
C GLU A 653 -2.07 26.97 0.49
N ALA A 654 -1.36 26.75 1.60
CA ALA A 654 -0.55 27.78 2.24
C ALA A 654 0.84 27.92 1.60
N MET A 655 1.25 26.96 0.77
CA MET A 655 2.58 26.89 0.15
C MET A 655 2.51 26.96 -1.38
N PHE A 656 1.49 26.37 -1.99
CA PHE A 656 1.34 26.23 -3.44
C PHE A 656 0.02 26.84 -3.94
N ASP A 657 0.00 27.19 -5.22
CA ASP A 657 -1.23 27.50 -5.96
C ASP A 657 -1.72 26.22 -6.69
N PRO A 658 -2.76 25.52 -6.20
CA PRO A 658 -3.26 24.31 -6.86
C PRO A 658 -3.73 24.55 -8.30
N ALA A 659 -4.23 25.75 -8.61
CA ALA A 659 -4.72 26.07 -9.95
C ALA A 659 -3.56 26.14 -10.98
N SER A 660 -2.34 26.37 -10.52
CA SER A 660 -1.12 26.37 -11.35
C SER A 660 -0.59 24.98 -11.69
N LEU A 661 -1.20 23.91 -11.16
CA LEU A 661 -0.70 22.55 -11.37
C LEU A 661 -0.77 22.13 -12.84
N GLU A 662 0.36 21.68 -13.37
CA GLU A 662 0.53 21.20 -14.73
C GLU A 662 1.12 19.78 -14.73
N LEU A 663 0.44 18.86 -15.43
CA LEU A 663 0.92 17.51 -15.69
C LEU A 663 1.81 17.52 -16.93
N MET A 664 3.04 17.01 -16.81
CA MET A 664 4.05 17.15 -17.86
C MET A 664 4.28 15.84 -18.62
N SER A 665 4.50 14.75 -17.89
CA SER A 665 4.82 13.47 -18.49
C SER A 665 4.54 12.30 -17.55
N SER A 666 4.37 11.11 -18.12
CA SER A 666 4.43 9.87 -17.38
C SER A 666 4.98 8.75 -18.26
N THR A 667 5.56 7.74 -17.64
CA THR A 667 5.98 6.50 -18.31
C THR A 667 4.80 5.60 -18.69
N HIS A 668 3.61 5.81 -18.12
CA HIS A 668 2.41 5.00 -18.36
C HIS A 668 1.17 5.88 -18.56
N PRO A 669 0.16 5.43 -19.31
CA PRO A 669 -1.12 6.14 -19.42
C PRO A 669 -1.80 6.28 -18.05
N PHE A 670 -2.37 7.44 -17.78
CA PHE A 670 -3.15 7.70 -16.57
C PHE A 670 -4.29 8.70 -16.82
N THR A 671 -5.24 8.72 -15.89
CA THR A 671 -6.25 9.77 -15.75
C THR A 671 -5.96 10.62 -14.52
N ALA A 672 -6.34 11.89 -14.54
CA ALA A 672 -6.09 12.80 -13.43
C ALA A 672 -7.28 13.67 -13.04
N SER A 673 -7.37 13.99 -11.75
CA SER A 673 -8.33 14.97 -11.24
C SER A 673 -7.71 15.82 -10.13
N LEU A 674 -8.21 17.05 -9.98
CA LEU A 674 -7.89 17.92 -8.86
C LEU A 674 -9.21 18.46 -8.28
N THR A 675 -9.56 17.98 -7.09
CA THR A 675 -10.80 18.36 -6.40
C THR A 675 -10.41 18.99 -5.06
N GLY A 676 -10.81 20.26 -4.85
CA GLY A 676 -10.23 21.08 -3.79
C GLY A 676 -8.72 21.17 -3.96
N ASN A 677 -7.99 20.62 -2.99
CA ASN A 677 -6.53 20.56 -2.97
C ASN A 677 -5.98 19.12 -3.01
N MET A 678 -6.76 18.13 -3.47
CA MET A 678 -6.29 16.75 -3.64
C MET A 678 -6.08 16.44 -5.13
N LEU A 679 -4.82 16.20 -5.51
CA LEU A 679 -4.44 15.64 -6.80
C LEU A 679 -4.55 14.11 -6.75
N GLU A 680 -5.18 13.53 -7.75
CA GLU A 680 -5.26 12.07 -7.94
C GLU A 680 -4.84 11.71 -9.36
N LEU A 681 -3.94 10.73 -9.49
CA LEU A 681 -3.41 10.20 -10.75
C LEU A 681 -3.61 8.68 -10.77
N LYS A 682 -4.38 8.16 -11.72
CA LYS A 682 -4.76 6.74 -11.81
C LYS A 682 -4.16 6.08 -13.05
N PHE A 683 -3.21 5.17 -12.85
CA PHE A 683 -2.57 4.35 -13.88
C PHE A 683 -3.31 3.03 -14.06
N GLU A 684 -4.31 3.02 -14.93
CA GLU A 684 -5.12 1.84 -15.22
C GLU A 684 -4.46 0.92 -16.27
N ASN A 685 -4.67 -0.39 -16.15
CA ASN A 685 -4.11 -1.39 -17.07
C ASN A 685 -2.59 -1.25 -17.27
N ILE A 686 -1.89 -0.73 -16.25
CA ILE A 686 -0.46 -0.44 -16.31
C ILE A 686 0.34 -1.72 -16.54
N ASN A 687 -0.16 -2.86 -16.03
CA ASN A 687 0.47 -4.18 -16.12
C ASN A 687 1.98 -4.13 -15.78
N LEU A 688 2.29 -3.38 -14.72
CA LEU A 688 3.63 -3.07 -14.26
C LEU A 688 4.25 -4.30 -13.62
N GLY A 689 5.14 -5.00 -14.32
CA GLY A 689 5.77 -6.24 -13.90
C GLY A 689 6.53 -6.18 -12.57
N PRO A 690 6.90 -7.32 -11.98
CA PRO A 690 7.78 -7.36 -10.82
C PRO A 690 9.09 -6.61 -11.08
N GLN A 691 9.46 -5.70 -10.18
CA GLN A 691 10.62 -4.79 -10.30
C GLN A 691 10.53 -3.81 -11.48
N GLU A 692 9.37 -3.70 -12.13
CA GLU A 692 9.12 -2.66 -13.12
C GLU A 692 8.73 -1.36 -12.42
N GLN A 693 9.15 -0.24 -13.02
CA GLN A 693 9.04 1.10 -12.46
C GLN A 693 8.12 1.97 -13.31
N GLY A 694 7.25 2.72 -12.65
CA GLY A 694 6.48 3.80 -13.24
C GLY A 694 6.83 5.14 -12.61
N GLN A 695 6.47 6.21 -13.31
CA GLN A 695 6.84 7.56 -12.92
C GLN A 695 5.87 8.58 -13.49
N VAL A 696 5.64 9.65 -12.76
CA VAL A 696 4.87 10.81 -13.23
C VAL A 696 5.55 12.11 -12.82
N LEU A 697 5.58 13.06 -13.76
CA LEU A 697 6.16 14.39 -13.63
C LEU A 697 5.04 15.44 -13.70
N PHE A 698 5.00 16.31 -12.70
CA PHE A 698 4.15 17.48 -12.67
C PHE A 698 4.89 18.66 -12.05
N LYS A 699 4.38 19.86 -12.27
CA LYS A 699 4.92 21.08 -11.68
C LYS A 699 3.80 21.95 -11.11
N MET A 700 4.14 22.72 -10.08
CA MET A 700 3.21 23.66 -9.45
C MET A 700 3.96 24.89 -8.94
N LYS A 701 3.32 26.07 -9.02
CA LYS A 701 3.91 27.31 -8.52
C LYS A 701 3.82 27.38 -7.01
N THR A 702 4.90 27.84 -6.41
CA THR A 702 4.89 28.27 -5.02
C THR A 702 4.16 29.60 -4.87
N LEU A 703 3.65 29.90 -3.68
CA LEU A 703 2.99 31.18 -3.42
C LEU A 703 4.02 32.31 -3.29
N GLN A 704 3.71 33.46 -3.90
CA GLN A 704 4.52 34.69 -3.74
C GLN A 704 4.57 35.23 -2.31
N SER A 705 3.76 34.69 -1.39
CA SER A 705 3.75 35.05 0.01
C SER A 705 4.84 34.37 0.85
N LEU A 706 5.65 33.48 0.27
CA LEU A 706 6.78 32.85 0.94
C LEU A 706 7.96 33.84 1.08
N HIS A 707 8.87 33.56 2.02
CA HIS A 707 10.02 34.38 2.37
C HIS A 707 11.28 33.53 2.58
N GLU A 708 12.42 34.21 2.73
CA GLU A 708 13.68 33.57 3.15
C GLU A 708 13.50 32.78 4.46
N GLY A 709 13.91 31.52 4.44
CA GLY A 709 13.78 30.58 5.54
C GLY A 709 12.49 29.77 5.55
N ASP A 710 11.55 30.03 4.63
CA ASP A 710 10.35 29.20 4.49
C ASP A 710 10.70 27.89 3.75
N GLU A 711 10.04 26.81 4.16
CA GLU A 711 10.14 25.48 3.56
C GLU A 711 8.82 25.13 2.88
N VAL A 712 8.91 24.55 1.68
CA VAL A 712 7.75 23.95 1.02
C VAL A 712 7.90 22.44 1.01
N MET A 713 6.80 21.73 1.28
CA MET A 713 6.79 20.28 1.42
C MET A 713 5.78 19.64 0.47
N SER A 714 6.18 18.53 -0.14
CA SER A 714 5.38 17.73 -1.05
C SER A 714 5.48 16.26 -0.67
N ARG A 715 4.34 15.57 -0.62
CA ARG A 715 4.25 14.14 -0.27
C ARG A 715 3.12 13.47 -1.05
N ALA A 716 3.41 12.29 -1.60
CA ALA A 716 2.44 11.47 -2.30
C ALA A 716 2.13 10.17 -1.55
N ASN A 717 0.99 9.56 -1.87
CA ASN A 717 0.70 8.18 -1.51
C ASN A 717 0.53 7.37 -2.79
N ILE A 718 1.19 6.21 -2.86
CA ILE A 718 1.20 5.31 -4.01
C ILE A 718 0.50 4.01 -3.62
N VAL A 719 -0.47 3.56 -4.39
CA VAL A 719 -1.20 2.30 -4.18
C VAL A 719 -0.94 1.39 -5.38
N PHE A 720 -0.50 0.15 -5.14
CA PHE A 720 -0.34 -0.88 -6.18
C PHE A 720 -1.40 -1.97 -5.99
N ASP A 721 -2.26 -2.17 -6.99
CA ASP A 721 -3.36 -3.13 -6.93
C ASP A 721 -4.14 -3.06 -5.59
N TYR A 722 -4.26 -4.21 -4.91
CA TYR A 722 -4.99 -4.43 -3.67
C TYR A 722 -4.10 -4.32 -2.42
N ASN A 723 -2.94 -3.65 -2.52
CA ASN A 723 -2.01 -3.48 -1.41
C ASN A 723 -2.22 -2.13 -0.71
N PHE A 724 -1.91 -2.08 0.59
CA PHE A 724 -1.91 -0.83 1.35
C PHE A 724 -1.11 0.27 0.65
N GLY A 725 -1.64 1.49 0.68
CA GLY A 725 -0.96 2.67 0.17
C GLY A 725 0.39 2.89 0.86
N ILE A 726 1.43 3.03 0.04
CA ILE A 726 2.77 3.39 0.45
C ILE A 726 2.88 4.90 0.38
N ALA A 727 3.00 5.52 1.54
CA ALA A 727 3.23 6.94 1.59
C ALA A 727 4.72 7.24 1.36
N THR A 728 5.02 8.15 0.43
CA THR A 728 6.40 8.48 0.06
C THR A 728 7.13 9.20 1.19
N ASN A 729 8.42 9.45 0.98
CA ASN A 729 9.17 10.47 1.72
C ASN A 729 8.50 11.85 1.57
N GLU A 730 8.96 12.79 2.41
CA GLU A 730 8.68 14.21 2.25
C GLU A 730 9.77 14.80 1.34
N ALA A 731 9.37 15.43 0.23
CA ALA A 731 10.24 16.28 -0.56
C ALA A 731 10.14 17.70 -0.03
N VAL A 732 11.22 18.19 0.58
CA VAL A 732 11.28 19.51 1.22
C VAL A 732 12.29 20.38 0.49
N THR A 733 11.90 21.62 0.19
CA THR A 733 12.79 22.63 -0.41
C THR A 733 12.79 23.87 0.48
N LEU A 734 13.96 24.26 0.96
CA LEU A 734 14.19 25.47 1.75
C LEU A 734 14.55 26.65 0.83
N PHE A 735 13.84 27.77 0.96
CA PHE A 735 14.21 29.00 0.27
C PHE A 735 15.25 29.78 1.07
N GLU A 736 16.47 29.92 0.55
CA GLU A 736 17.55 30.62 1.23
C GLU A 736 18.30 31.61 0.34
N ALA A 737 18.92 32.61 0.98
CA ALA A 737 19.81 33.53 0.29
C ALA A 737 21.11 32.80 -0.04
N VAL A 738 21.20 32.26 -1.26
CA VAL A 738 22.37 31.52 -1.72
C VAL A 738 23.61 32.45 -1.71
N MET A 739 24.56 32.22 -0.79
CA MET A 739 25.93 32.76 -0.90
C MET A 739 26.78 31.83 -1.79
N GLY A 740 26.29 31.61 -3.00
CA GLY A 740 26.92 30.79 -4.04
C GLY A 740 26.85 31.59 -5.34
N VAL A 741 27.88 31.45 -6.17
CA VAL A 741 28.06 32.23 -7.40
C VAL A 741 26.82 32.09 -8.29
N GLU A 742 26.01 33.15 -8.41
CA GLU A 742 25.16 33.35 -9.58
C GLU A 742 26.02 33.07 -10.82
N LYS A 743 25.68 32.03 -11.58
CA LYS A 743 26.14 31.93 -12.97
C LYS A 743 25.65 33.20 -13.66
N PRO A 744 26.52 34.06 -14.19
CA PRO A 744 26.06 35.08 -15.10
C PRO A 744 25.61 34.37 -16.38
N GLU A 745 24.39 34.64 -16.79
CA GLU A 745 24.04 34.58 -18.20
C GLU A 745 25.08 35.39 -18.99
N GLY A 746 25.79 34.74 -19.91
CA GLY A 746 26.76 35.39 -20.78
C GLY A 746 28.21 35.34 -20.29
N THR A 747 29.10 34.90 -21.17
CA THR A 747 30.55 34.88 -20.95
C THR A 747 31.11 36.32 -20.83
N VAL A 748 31.16 36.87 -19.61
CA VAL A 748 31.80 38.17 -19.35
C VAL A 748 33.33 38.01 -19.44
N SER A 749 33.94 38.65 -20.44
CA SER A 749 35.39 38.61 -20.65
C SER A 749 36.09 39.68 -19.80
N VAL A 750 36.47 39.33 -18.56
CA VAL A 750 37.31 40.17 -17.69
C VAL A 750 38.74 39.63 -17.63
N THR A 751 39.72 40.52 -17.78
CA THR A 751 41.16 40.24 -17.64
C THR A 751 41.77 41.08 -16.52
N VAL A 752 42.52 40.46 -15.60
CA VAL A 752 43.19 41.14 -14.48
C VAL A 752 44.70 40.96 -14.56
N TYR A 753 45.46 42.07 -14.62
CA TYR A 753 46.91 42.03 -14.77
C TYR A 753 47.64 43.26 -14.18
N PRO A 754 48.90 43.14 -13.74
CA PRO A 754 49.66 41.89 -13.63
C PRO A 754 49.17 41.01 -12.48
N ASN A 755 49.31 39.70 -12.60
CA ASN A 755 49.04 38.75 -11.54
C ASN A 755 50.13 37.65 -11.58
N PRO A 756 51.08 37.61 -10.62
CA PRO A 756 51.14 38.37 -9.38
C PRO A 756 51.36 39.90 -9.53
N ALA A 757 50.83 40.68 -8.58
CA ALA A 757 50.93 42.14 -8.51
C ALA A 757 51.75 42.61 -7.30
N ARG A 758 52.55 43.67 -7.47
CA ARG A 758 53.27 44.31 -6.34
C ARG A 758 52.44 45.36 -5.62
N ASN A 759 51.98 46.35 -6.38
CA ASN A 759 51.27 47.50 -5.82
C ASN A 759 49.88 47.67 -6.41
N THR A 760 49.66 47.40 -7.70
CA THR A 760 48.37 47.61 -8.36
C THR A 760 48.02 46.45 -9.28
N ILE A 761 46.72 46.20 -9.44
CA ILE A 761 46.16 45.39 -10.52
C ILE A 761 45.34 46.29 -11.44
N ASN A 762 45.37 46.00 -12.73
CA ASN A 762 44.48 46.60 -13.72
C ASN A 762 43.44 45.56 -14.13
N ILE A 763 42.22 46.01 -14.33
CA ILE A 763 41.07 45.21 -14.74
C ILE A 763 40.60 45.77 -16.08
N MET A 764 40.43 44.92 -17.07
CA MET A 764 39.83 45.25 -18.37
C MET A 764 38.67 44.29 -18.67
N ALA A 765 37.57 44.83 -19.17
CA ALA A 765 36.42 44.07 -19.64
C ALA A 765 36.01 44.52 -21.06
N GLN A 766 35.27 43.69 -21.80
CA GLN A 766 34.66 44.12 -23.08
C GLN A 766 33.46 45.05 -22.85
N GLU A 767 32.80 44.91 -21.70
CA GLU A 767 31.62 45.65 -21.26
C GLU A 767 31.97 46.69 -20.20
N THR A 768 31.06 47.65 -19.96
CA THR A 768 31.21 48.65 -18.89
C THR A 768 31.25 47.95 -17.54
N ILE A 769 32.32 48.16 -16.77
CA ILE A 769 32.45 47.69 -15.39
C ILE A 769 31.63 48.62 -14.51
N ARG A 770 30.69 48.07 -13.74
CA ARG A 770 29.87 48.78 -12.74
C ARG A 770 30.58 48.84 -11.39
N SER A 771 31.22 47.76 -10.98
CA SER A 771 32.04 47.75 -9.77
C SER A 771 33.14 46.70 -9.81
N ALA A 772 34.15 46.91 -8.98
CA ALA A 772 35.19 45.94 -8.68
C ALA A 772 35.42 45.88 -7.16
N GLU A 773 35.33 44.68 -6.60
CA GLU A 773 35.33 44.41 -5.17
C GLU A 773 36.47 43.46 -4.82
N LEU A 774 37.31 43.84 -3.86
CA LEU A 774 38.47 43.06 -3.44
C LEU A 774 38.17 42.35 -2.10
N PHE A 775 38.42 41.05 -2.03
CA PHE A 775 38.20 40.20 -0.86
C PHE A 775 39.50 39.56 -0.37
N ASP A 776 39.63 39.34 0.94
CA ASP A 776 40.67 38.45 1.49
C ASP A 776 40.31 36.96 1.33
N ILE A 777 41.24 36.07 1.70
CA ILE A 777 41.05 34.61 1.60
C ILE A 777 39.90 34.05 2.44
N ASN A 778 39.40 34.81 3.41
CA ASN A 778 38.28 34.42 4.27
C ASN A 778 36.96 35.03 3.77
N GLY A 779 36.94 35.62 2.56
CA GLY A 779 35.73 36.21 1.96
C GLY A 779 35.34 37.58 2.52
N ARG A 780 36.19 38.22 3.33
CA ARG A 780 35.88 39.56 3.85
C ARG A 780 36.17 40.63 2.81
N LEU A 781 35.17 41.46 2.50
CA LEU A 781 35.29 42.61 1.60
C LEU A 781 36.27 43.65 2.17
N LEU A 782 37.33 43.94 1.40
CA LEU A 782 38.40 44.85 1.77
C LEU A 782 38.29 46.23 1.10
N GLN A 783 37.68 46.27 -0.08
CA GLN A 783 37.58 47.47 -0.91
C GLN A 783 36.53 47.29 -2.01
N THR A 784 35.76 48.33 -2.29
CA THR A 784 34.85 48.43 -3.44
C THR A 784 35.18 49.66 -4.25
N ALA A 785 35.25 49.53 -5.57
CA ALA A 785 35.36 50.63 -6.51
C ALA A 785 34.15 50.60 -7.44
N ILE A 786 33.35 51.68 -7.45
CA ILE A 786 32.28 51.86 -8.43
C ILE A 786 32.89 52.49 -9.67
N ILE A 787 32.65 51.86 -10.81
CA ILE A 787 33.26 52.18 -12.10
C ILE A 787 32.12 52.39 -13.11
N ASN A 788 32.37 53.17 -14.16
CA ASN A 788 31.46 53.33 -15.30
C ASN A 788 32.31 53.46 -16.58
N ASP A 789 33.24 52.52 -16.73
CA ASP A 789 34.20 52.46 -17.83
C ASP A 789 34.57 50.98 -18.07
N THR A 790 35.19 50.65 -19.20
CA THR A 790 35.58 49.27 -19.56
C THR A 790 36.90 48.83 -18.94
N SER A 791 37.58 49.72 -18.21
CA SER A 791 38.80 49.40 -17.49
C SER A 791 38.95 50.18 -16.19
N THR A 792 39.68 49.62 -15.23
CA THR A 792 40.00 50.27 -13.95
C THR A 792 41.32 49.74 -13.38
N SER A 793 41.77 50.31 -12.28
CA SER A 793 42.89 49.78 -11.49
C SER A 793 42.56 49.82 -10.00
N ILE A 794 43.01 48.78 -9.27
CA ILE A 794 42.89 48.69 -7.82
C ILE A 794 44.29 48.79 -7.21
N ASP A 795 44.46 49.74 -6.30
CA ASP A 795 45.66 49.86 -5.49
C ASP A 795 45.65 48.83 -4.37
N LEU A 796 46.59 47.90 -4.46
CA LEU A 796 46.87 46.94 -3.42
C LEU A 796 47.87 47.47 -2.41
N SER A 797 48.70 48.49 -2.67
CA SER A 797 49.90 48.86 -1.88
C SER A 797 49.80 48.80 -0.34
N SER A 798 48.63 49.04 0.25
CA SER A 798 48.35 48.96 1.70
C SER A 798 48.04 47.55 2.27
N ARG A 799 47.85 46.52 1.43
CA ARG A 799 47.55 45.13 1.84
C ARG A 799 48.81 44.32 2.20
N ALA A 800 48.63 43.14 2.80
CA ALA A 800 49.74 42.23 3.08
C ALA A 800 50.06 41.35 1.86
N ALA A 801 51.28 40.83 1.74
CA ALA A 801 51.62 39.78 0.78
C ALA A 801 50.71 38.55 1.00
N GLY A 802 50.09 38.06 -0.07
CA GLY A 802 49.08 37.01 0.05
C GLY A 802 48.12 36.90 -1.13
N MET A 803 47.17 35.98 -1.02
CA MET A 803 46.13 35.74 -2.01
C MET A 803 44.90 36.60 -1.71
N TYR A 804 44.28 37.12 -2.75
CA TYR A 804 43.06 37.92 -2.72
C TYR A 804 42.15 37.49 -3.87
N PHE A 805 40.87 37.84 -3.81
CA PHE A 805 39.92 37.66 -4.89
C PHE A 805 39.37 39.02 -5.30
N VAL A 806 39.22 39.25 -6.60
CA VAL A 806 38.54 40.44 -7.13
C VAL A 806 37.28 40.02 -7.87
N LYS A 807 36.11 40.45 -7.37
CA LYS A 807 34.82 40.30 -8.03
C LYS A 807 34.59 41.54 -8.88
N VAL A 808 34.43 41.36 -10.18
CA VAL A 808 34.20 42.44 -11.15
C VAL A 808 32.78 42.27 -11.69
N ILE A 809 31.94 43.28 -11.47
CA ILE A 809 30.56 43.31 -11.95
C ILE A 809 30.51 44.25 -13.16
N THR A 810 30.02 43.77 -14.29
CA THR A 810 29.79 44.53 -15.52
C THR A 810 28.29 44.68 -15.77
N GLU A 811 27.93 45.40 -16.82
CA GLU A 811 26.53 45.52 -17.27
C GLU A 811 25.91 44.20 -17.74
N LYS A 812 26.71 43.17 -18.02
CA LYS A 812 26.24 41.88 -18.56
C LYS A 812 26.47 40.68 -17.63
N GLY A 813 26.97 40.90 -16.41
CA GLY A 813 27.22 39.82 -15.46
C GLY A 813 28.43 40.09 -14.57
N MET A 814 28.93 39.05 -13.91
CA MET A 814 30.04 39.18 -12.96
C MET A 814 31.11 38.11 -13.13
N LYS A 815 32.37 38.44 -12.81
CA LYS A 815 33.50 37.49 -12.82
C LYS A 815 34.35 37.65 -11.58
N VAL A 816 34.76 36.54 -10.96
CA VAL A 816 35.70 36.53 -9.84
C VAL A 816 37.07 36.06 -10.32
N GLU A 817 38.11 36.85 -10.08
CA GLU A 817 39.49 36.55 -10.47
C GLU A 817 40.39 36.48 -9.23
N LYS A 818 41.22 35.43 -9.16
CA LYS A 818 42.20 35.26 -8.10
C LYS A 818 43.40 36.17 -8.36
N VAL A 819 43.82 36.94 -7.37
CA VAL A 819 44.96 37.85 -7.43
C VAL A 819 46.00 37.50 -6.37
N ILE A 820 47.26 37.40 -6.77
CA ILE A 820 48.39 37.18 -5.86
C ILE A 820 49.12 38.51 -5.67
N ARG A 821 49.27 38.96 -4.43
CA ARG A 821 50.08 40.12 -4.08
C ARG A 821 51.43 39.69 -3.53
N GLU A 822 52.50 40.15 -4.17
CA GLU A 822 53.90 39.90 -3.75
C GLU A 822 54.30 40.63 -2.46
#